data_AF-A0A9R1BM36-F1
#
_entry.id   AF-A0A9R1BM36-F1
#
_cell.length_a   1.000
_cell.length_b   1.000
_cell.length_c   1.000
_cell.angle_alpha   90.00
_cell.angle_beta   90.00
_cell.angle_gamma   90.00
#
_symmetry.space_group_name_H-M   'P 1'
#
loop_
_entity.id
_entity.type
_entity.pdbx_description
1 polymer ?
#
loop_
_entity_poly.entity_id
_entity_poly.type
_entity_poly.pdbx_seq_one_letter_code
_entity_poly.pdbx_strand_id
1 'polypeptide(L)'
;MEDSGGQNGNAHAPAAAGNTSDEPLQQQPTGADEEELLWKLRKYLVLMAILVAAITFQAGLAPPGGFWQDNDEHGHVASDIVMRSSYPRRYLVFFYFNTTAFGASLMVLILLLLRELTHKAVWLRALQFAMILGLLGLMGAYAAGSCREVKTSVYIWVLLVGIFAYVTLHVVFFKHLAPKKLQVLLSGISESWKETLRHIFMPSKTDIATDVQEAPVQMEEVVDLERSRSSVLDLAEEEKRKIAEEAAKEREERENLERNRGSLLVLATLVATVTYVAGLTPPGGFWSDGDSNHIAGDPVLRDHYPRRFKAFLICNATAFAGSFVIIIMVLSQTAMDYVVKSNALRLCVIVSLFGLMGAYAAGSCREVHTSIYVFALVAAVLLYLIIQCIELALSKLACIANTITRVKERNKEMVQKVRDFIKALLEPDMQDQSNNGTPGTDVKNDFQKLRTYLLLLGILAATVTFQAGMNPPGGFWTDNSDGHIAGDPILEAISPKRYKIFFYCNATAFVASLAIIIILQSQLITIHAMRRHVLQTAMTLVLFGLMGAYVAGSSRKFSTSIYVFILVLLVFAYVVLHTLYVPPIIKIWWESIIGASSRPTDTPEDKDLRKRRKFLILLAILAASITYQTGISPPGGFWTDNENGHRAGYSVFRDEFRERYRVFFYFNATAFMASLAVTLLLVSKRLCDKGLKCYALRACVLADLISLIGAFATGSCRKVSTSFYIILVVLAVFVYVIMQVLLLKFAKEKVNCSLLGLMFKFKAKPSEHQDSLTNHTTSTSDTDSKRTEHKWRKDLMLIGTLAITVTYQAGLLPPGGVWPDDKDGHFASDPILHDTNLTRYKVFFYCNATAFMASMVMVILLLNNTISKHKRSLFAMKTAMVLDLLGLLGAYAAGSCRKLKTSAYIFALVIAVIIYIVIHVLLSFDEVARLVKQKGKRWVRCLKRCFCCN
;
A
#
# COMPACT_ATOMS: atom_id res chain seq x y z
N MET A 1 -67.50 -23.57 -33.84
CA MET A 1 -67.67 -22.13 -33.56
C MET A 1 -66.44 -21.47 -34.16
N GLU A 2 -66.43 -21.32 -35.49
CA GLU A 2 -66.94 -20.11 -36.21
C GLU A 2 -66.09 -18.89 -35.81
N ASP A 3 -65.45 -18.11 -36.67
CA ASP A 3 -65.75 -17.71 -38.06
C ASP A 3 -64.43 -17.04 -38.58
N SER A 4 -63.85 -17.32 -39.76
CA SER A 4 -64.22 -16.99 -41.14
C SER A 4 -63.84 -15.58 -41.65
N GLY A 5 -63.18 -15.57 -42.82
CA GLY A 5 -63.22 -14.49 -43.84
C GLY A 5 -62.13 -13.41 -43.74
N GLY A 6 -61.45 -12.95 -44.79
CA GLY A 6 -61.48 -13.18 -46.25
C GLY A 6 -60.28 -12.39 -46.84
N GLN A 7 -59.51 -12.95 -47.78
CA GLN A 7 -59.61 -12.83 -49.25
C GLN A 7 -59.08 -11.52 -49.90
N ASN A 8 -58.11 -11.73 -50.82
CA ASN A 8 -57.77 -10.98 -52.05
C ASN A 8 -57.20 -9.55 -51.90
N GLY A 9 -56.21 -9.06 -52.66
CA GLY A 9 -55.48 -9.56 -53.83
C GLY A 9 -54.71 -8.38 -54.47
N ASN A 10 -53.69 -8.72 -55.26
CA ASN A 10 -53.03 -7.93 -56.32
C ASN A 10 -52.05 -6.78 -55.98
N ALA A 11 -50.76 -7.11 -56.22
CA ALA A 11 -49.82 -6.47 -57.14
C ALA A 11 -49.74 -4.93 -57.21
N HIS A 12 -48.61 -4.40 -56.75
CA HIS A 12 -47.86 -3.32 -57.43
C HIS A 12 -46.41 -3.32 -56.93
N ALA A 13 -45.45 -3.51 -57.84
CA ALA A 13 -44.11 -2.94 -57.68
C ALA A 13 -44.18 -1.48 -58.16
N PRO A 14 -43.50 -0.54 -57.48
CA PRO A 14 -42.22 -0.10 -58.02
C PRO A 14 -41.15 0.23 -56.96
N ALA A 15 -39.93 0.38 -57.46
CA ALA A 15 -38.71 0.72 -56.75
C ALA A 15 -38.79 2.01 -55.90
N ALA A 16 -38.17 1.97 -54.72
CA ALA A 16 -37.59 3.15 -54.08
C ALA A 16 -36.46 2.72 -53.13
N ALA A 17 -35.28 3.27 -53.39
CA ALA A 17 -34.10 3.17 -52.54
C ALA A 17 -34.41 3.70 -51.13
N GLY A 18 -34.04 2.94 -50.11
CA GLY A 18 -34.07 3.36 -48.72
C GLY A 18 -32.92 2.71 -47.99
N ASN A 19 -31.89 3.51 -47.69
CA ASN A 19 -30.75 3.16 -46.86
C ASN A 19 -31.21 2.47 -45.56
N THR A 20 -30.97 1.17 -45.43
CA THR A 20 -30.93 0.52 -44.12
C THR A 20 -29.61 0.90 -43.48
N SER A 21 -29.67 1.88 -42.57
CA SER A 21 -28.63 2.09 -41.58
C SER A 21 -28.53 0.83 -40.72
N ASP A 22 -27.44 0.07 -40.90
CA ASP A 22 -27.02 -0.96 -39.97
C ASP A 22 -26.91 -0.34 -38.57
N GLU A 23 -27.86 -0.65 -37.69
CA GLU A 23 -27.71 -0.39 -36.26
C GLU A 23 -26.58 -1.27 -35.74
N PRO A 24 -25.51 -0.70 -35.15
CA PRO A 24 -24.53 -1.51 -34.46
C PRO A 24 -25.19 -2.10 -33.21
N LEU A 25 -25.27 -3.43 -33.15
CA LEU A 25 -25.63 -4.22 -31.98
C LEU A 25 -24.86 -3.71 -30.74
N GLN A 26 -25.51 -2.87 -29.94
CA GLN A 26 -24.96 -2.35 -28.69
C GLN A 26 -24.84 -3.52 -27.69
N GLN A 27 -23.60 -3.97 -27.46
CA GLN A 27 -23.26 -4.84 -26.35
C GLN A 27 -23.62 -4.15 -25.02
N GLN A 28 -24.68 -4.63 -24.39
CA GLN A 28 -24.93 -4.44 -22.98
C GLN A 28 -23.73 -5.01 -22.20
N PRO A 29 -23.20 -4.36 -21.14
CA PRO A 29 -22.03 -4.87 -20.44
C PRO A 29 -22.38 -6.24 -19.90
N THR A 30 -21.76 -7.25 -20.48
CA THR A 30 -21.98 -8.64 -20.10
C THR A 30 -21.36 -8.85 -18.71
N GLY A 31 -21.86 -9.80 -17.92
CA GLY A 31 -21.26 -10.12 -16.61
C GLY A 31 -19.73 -10.38 -16.67
N ALA A 32 -19.20 -10.66 -17.86
CA ALA A 32 -17.77 -10.77 -18.13
C ALA A 32 -16.97 -9.47 -17.89
N ASP A 33 -17.53 -8.28 -18.15
CA ASP A 33 -16.82 -7.00 -17.99
C ASP A 33 -16.63 -6.62 -16.50
N GLU A 34 -17.65 -6.86 -15.68
CA GLU A 34 -17.55 -6.69 -14.22
C GLU A 34 -16.59 -7.71 -13.59
N GLU A 35 -16.58 -8.95 -14.09
CA GLU A 35 -15.64 -9.99 -13.68
C GLU A 35 -14.19 -9.62 -14.04
N GLU A 36 -13.94 -9.09 -15.25
CA GLU A 36 -12.62 -8.64 -15.67
C GLU A 36 -12.13 -7.42 -14.86
N LEU A 37 -13.02 -6.47 -14.55
CA LEU A 37 -12.69 -5.33 -13.68
C LEU A 37 -12.27 -5.80 -12.29
N LEU A 38 -13.09 -6.60 -11.62
CA LEU A 38 -12.83 -7.01 -10.25
C LEU A 38 -11.59 -7.90 -10.18
N TRP A 39 -11.29 -8.63 -11.24
CA TRP A 39 -10.02 -9.31 -11.40
C TRP A 39 -8.83 -8.36 -11.54
N LYS A 40 -8.95 -7.29 -12.33
CA LYS A 40 -7.94 -6.21 -12.45
C LYS A 40 -7.73 -5.47 -11.12
N LEU A 41 -8.79 -5.27 -10.33
CA LEU A 41 -8.77 -4.60 -9.03
C LEU A 41 -8.43 -5.52 -7.85
N ARG A 42 -8.39 -6.84 -8.04
CA ARG A 42 -8.14 -7.82 -6.96
C ARG A 42 -6.94 -7.47 -6.08
N LYS A 43 -5.83 -7.03 -6.69
CA LYS A 43 -4.61 -6.65 -5.94
C LYS A 43 -4.83 -5.51 -4.95
N TYR A 44 -5.75 -4.61 -5.28
CA TYR A 44 -6.11 -3.44 -4.49
C TYR A 44 -7.15 -3.78 -3.42
N LEU A 45 -8.11 -4.65 -3.75
CA LEU A 45 -9.09 -5.16 -2.81
C LEU A 45 -8.42 -5.97 -1.68
N VAL A 46 -7.41 -6.78 -2.00
CA VAL A 46 -6.61 -7.47 -0.98
C VAL A 46 -5.92 -6.46 -0.06
N LEU A 47 -5.27 -5.43 -0.61
CA LEU A 47 -4.59 -4.41 0.19
C LEU A 47 -5.56 -3.69 1.14
N MET A 48 -6.73 -3.29 0.63
CA MET A 48 -7.79 -2.68 1.42
C MET A 48 -8.28 -3.60 2.55
N ALA A 49 -8.59 -4.86 2.24
CA ALA A 49 -9.11 -5.79 3.23
C ALA A 49 -8.09 -6.13 4.33
N ILE A 50 -6.82 -6.32 3.95
CA ILE A 50 -5.70 -6.44 4.89
C ILE A 50 -5.73 -5.24 5.84
N LEU A 51 -5.73 -4.04 5.28
CA LEU A 51 -5.61 -2.84 6.09
C LEU A 51 -6.82 -2.58 7.01
N VAL A 52 -8.05 -2.83 6.52
CA VAL A 52 -9.26 -2.79 7.35
C VAL A 52 -9.18 -3.81 8.50
N ALA A 53 -8.68 -5.02 8.24
CA ALA A 53 -8.49 -6.03 9.28
C ALA A 53 -7.51 -5.53 10.37
N ALA A 54 -6.40 -4.90 9.98
CA ALA A 54 -5.42 -4.39 10.95
C ALA A 54 -5.96 -3.28 11.85
N ILE A 55 -6.57 -2.25 11.27
CA ILE A 55 -7.05 -1.10 12.05
C ILE A 55 -8.22 -1.47 12.96
N THR A 56 -9.09 -2.39 12.51
CA THR A 56 -10.22 -2.87 13.33
C THR A 56 -9.75 -3.81 14.44
N PHE A 57 -8.71 -4.62 14.19
CA PHE A 57 -8.04 -5.41 15.20
C PHE A 57 -7.44 -4.51 16.30
N GLN A 58 -6.67 -3.49 15.92
CA GLN A 58 -6.08 -2.54 16.86
C GLN A 58 -7.16 -1.78 17.65
N ALA A 59 -8.15 -1.21 16.96
CA ALA A 59 -9.25 -0.47 17.61
C ALA A 59 -10.10 -1.35 18.53
N GLY A 60 -10.23 -2.65 18.24
CA GLY A 60 -10.92 -3.58 19.15
C GLY A 60 -10.12 -3.88 20.41
N LEU A 61 -8.79 -3.85 20.37
CA LEU A 61 -7.91 -4.11 21.51
C LEU A 61 -7.58 -2.85 22.32
N ALA A 62 -7.75 -1.67 21.72
CA ALA A 62 -7.64 -0.36 22.35
C ALA A 62 -8.88 0.47 21.96
N PRO A 63 -10.05 0.20 22.58
CA PRO A 63 -11.29 0.88 22.24
C PRO A 63 -11.24 2.37 22.61
N PRO A 64 -12.00 3.21 21.88
CA PRO A 64 -12.13 4.63 22.20
C PRO A 64 -12.66 4.82 23.61
N GLY A 65 -12.14 5.82 24.33
CA GLY A 65 -12.39 6.05 25.75
C GLY A 65 -11.40 5.35 26.68
N GLY A 66 -10.58 4.43 26.17
CA GLY A 66 -9.54 3.77 26.98
C GLY A 66 -10.10 2.76 27.98
N PHE A 67 -9.33 2.53 29.04
CA PHE A 67 -9.59 1.55 30.08
C PHE A 67 -9.53 2.19 31.46
N TRP A 68 -10.34 1.69 32.39
CA TRP A 68 -10.22 2.06 33.79
C TRP A 68 -8.84 1.64 34.30
N GLN A 69 -8.19 2.56 35.01
CA GLN A 69 -6.88 2.31 35.62
C GLN A 69 -7.04 1.70 37.00
N ASP A 70 -8.04 2.10 37.78
CA ASP A 70 -8.27 1.56 39.13
C ASP A 70 -9.64 0.91 39.29
N ASN A 71 -9.78 0.14 40.38
CA ASN A 71 -11.07 -0.33 40.87
C ASN A 71 -11.75 0.80 41.64
N ASP A 72 -12.98 1.16 41.27
CA ASP A 72 -13.69 2.27 41.91
C ASP A 72 -14.86 1.82 42.80
N GLU A 73 -15.36 2.75 43.62
CA GLU A 73 -16.50 2.52 44.52
C GLU A 73 -17.81 2.27 43.77
N HIS A 74 -17.89 2.64 42.49
CA HIS A 74 -19.05 2.40 41.62
C HIS A 74 -19.05 0.99 41.00
N GLY A 75 -18.08 0.14 41.37
CA GLY A 75 -17.98 -1.26 40.95
C GLY A 75 -17.35 -1.44 39.57
N HIS A 76 -16.62 -0.44 39.06
CA HIS A 76 -15.77 -0.59 37.90
C HIS A 76 -14.48 -1.32 38.28
N VAL A 77 -14.08 -2.25 37.40
CA VAL A 77 -12.86 -3.04 37.58
C VAL A 77 -11.79 -2.50 36.64
N ALA A 78 -10.54 -2.45 37.10
CA ALA A 78 -9.41 -2.06 36.29
C ALA A 78 -9.35 -2.89 35.00
N SER A 79 -8.89 -2.28 33.90
CA SER A 79 -8.97 -2.85 32.55
C SER A 79 -10.39 -2.95 31.94
N ASP A 80 -11.48 -2.60 32.63
CA ASP A 80 -12.77 -2.46 31.97
C ASP A 80 -12.78 -1.26 31.01
N ILE A 81 -13.63 -1.32 29.99
CA ILE A 81 -13.68 -0.32 28.92
C ILE A 81 -14.50 0.88 29.41
N VAL A 82 -13.87 2.05 29.55
CA VAL A 82 -14.52 3.26 30.12
C VAL A 82 -15.74 3.68 29.30
N MET A 83 -15.62 3.67 27.97
CA MET A 83 -16.74 4.04 27.10
C MET A 83 -17.97 3.14 27.28
N ARG A 84 -17.80 1.90 27.77
CA ARG A 84 -18.91 1.00 28.03
C ARG A 84 -19.75 1.45 29.23
N SER A 85 -19.15 2.04 30.27
CA SER A 85 -19.87 2.58 31.42
C SER A 85 -20.37 4.00 31.12
N SER A 86 -19.52 4.90 30.64
CA SER A 86 -19.86 6.31 30.42
C SER A 86 -20.81 6.53 29.22
N TYR A 87 -20.65 5.76 28.15
CA TYR A 87 -21.40 5.94 26.89
C TYR A 87 -21.87 4.61 26.28
N PRO A 88 -22.70 3.81 26.99
CA PRO A 88 -23.00 2.42 26.65
C PRO A 88 -23.58 2.24 25.24
N ARG A 89 -24.50 3.12 24.83
CA ARG A 89 -25.10 3.07 23.49
C ARG A 89 -24.06 3.26 22.38
N ARG A 90 -23.16 4.23 22.56
CA ARG A 90 -22.09 4.51 21.59
C ARG A 90 -21.07 3.38 21.55
N TYR A 91 -20.71 2.82 22.71
CA TYR A 91 -19.83 1.67 22.79
C TYR A 91 -20.41 0.46 22.03
N LEU A 92 -21.69 0.14 22.22
CA LEU A 92 -22.33 -0.97 21.52
C LEU A 92 -22.30 -0.78 20.01
N VAL A 93 -22.64 0.42 19.51
CA VAL A 93 -22.54 0.75 18.09
C VAL A 93 -21.10 0.57 17.61
N PHE A 94 -20.12 1.18 18.27
CA PHE A 94 -18.70 1.02 17.92
C PHE A 94 -18.27 -0.45 17.86
N PHE A 95 -18.58 -1.23 18.91
CA PHE A 95 -18.17 -2.63 19.04
C PHE A 95 -18.73 -3.50 17.91
N TYR A 96 -20.03 -3.39 17.62
CA TYR A 96 -20.66 -4.19 16.59
C TYR A 96 -20.20 -3.79 15.18
N PHE A 97 -20.11 -2.50 14.89
CA PHE A 97 -19.63 -2.01 13.59
C PHE A 97 -18.15 -2.35 13.35
N ASN A 98 -17.28 -2.19 14.35
CA ASN A 98 -15.86 -2.52 14.26
C ASN A 98 -15.63 -4.03 14.09
N THR A 99 -16.35 -4.86 14.86
CA THR A 99 -16.30 -6.33 14.73
C THR A 99 -16.80 -6.80 13.36
N THR A 100 -17.87 -6.18 12.86
CA THR A 100 -18.41 -6.49 11.53
C THR A 100 -17.41 -6.11 10.43
N ALA A 101 -16.75 -4.95 10.55
CA ALA A 101 -15.69 -4.55 9.62
C ALA A 101 -14.50 -5.53 9.64
N PHE A 102 -14.07 -5.98 10.83
CA PHE A 102 -13.03 -6.99 10.98
C PHE A 102 -13.45 -8.31 10.30
N GLY A 103 -14.62 -8.87 10.63
CA GLY A 103 -15.13 -10.12 10.05
C GLY A 103 -15.33 -10.04 8.54
N ALA A 104 -15.90 -8.94 8.04
CA ALA A 104 -16.09 -8.70 6.61
C ALA A 104 -14.75 -8.60 5.86
N SER A 105 -13.75 -7.96 6.45
CA SER A 105 -12.41 -7.88 5.86
C SER A 105 -11.70 -9.24 5.80
N LEU A 106 -11.86 -10.09 6.82
CA LEU A 106 -11.39 -11.49 6.78
C LEU A 106 -12.15 -12.29 5.72
N MET A 107 -13.46 -12.09 5.57
CA MET A 107 -14.25 -12.73 4.51
C MET A 107 -13.72 -12.34 3.13
N VAL A 108 -13.47 -11.05 2.88
CA VAL A 108 -12.85 -10.57 1.64
C VAL A 108 -11.50 -11.26 1.43
N LEU A 109 -10.65 -11.35 2.45
CA LEU A 109 -9.35 -12.01 2.34
C LEU A 109 -9.47 -13.49 1.96
N ILE A 110 -10.35 -14.23 2.64
CA ILE A 110 -10.58 -15.65 2.38
C ILE A 110 -11.13 -15.86 0.97
N LEU A 111 -12.16 -15.09 0.57
CA LEU A 111 -12.75 -15.14 -0.76
C LEU A 111 -11.74 -14.79 -1.86
N LEU A 112 -10.84 -13.84 -1.60
CA LEU A 112 -9.77 -13.46 -2.52
C LEU A 112 -8.61 -14.46 -2.52
N LEU A 113 -8.41 -15.28 -1.49
CA LEU A 113 -7.35 -16.29 -1.42
C LEU A 113 -7.76 -17.65 -2.01
N LEU A 114 -9.05 -17.97 -2.01
CA LEU A 114 -9.62 -19.21 -2.57
C LEU A 114 -9.95 -19.07 -4.07
N ARG A 115 -8.95 -19.31 -4.93
CA ARG A 115 -9.08 -19.22 -6.39
C ARG A 115 -10.08 -20.22 -7.00
N GLU A 116 -10.39 -21.35 -6.36
CA GLU A 116 -11.38 -22.28 -6.91
C GLU A 116 -12.82 -21.71 -6.97
N LEU A 117 -13.06 -20.56 -6.31
CA LEU A 117 -14.32 -19.85 -6.30
C LEU A 117 -14.42 -18.73 -7.36
N THR A 118 -13.31 -18.34 -8.01
CA THR A 118 -13.18 -17.05 -8.71
C THR A 118 -13.78 -16.97 -10.13
N HIS A 119 -14.64 -17.90 -10.54
CA HIS A 119 -15.16 -17.95 -11.92
C HIS A 119 -16.70 -17.91 -12.03
N LYS A 120 -17.43 -17.53 -10.97
CA LYS A 120 -18.90 -17.45 -11.03
C LYS A 120 -19.43 -16.13 -10.45
N ALA A 121 -20.47 -15.58 -11.08
CA ALA A 121 -21.18 -14.36 -10.65
C ALA A 121 -21.59 -14.33 -9.16
N VAL A 122 -21.80 -15.48 -8.52
CA VAL A 122 -22.10 -15.59 -7.09
C VAL A 122 -20.93 -15.13 -6.21
N TRP A 123 -19.69 -15.46 -6.60
CA TRP A 123 -18.48 -15.01 -5.89
C TRP A 123 -18.32 -13.49 -5.97
N LEU A 124 -18.60 -12.91 -7.14
CA LEU A 124 -18.51 -11.48 -7.37
C LEU A 124 -19.46 -10.70 -6.46
N ARG A 125 -20.72 -11.16 -6.37
CA ARG A 125 -21.74 -10.56 -5.51
C ARG A 125 -21.39 -10.70 -4.03
N ALA A 126 -20.88 -11.86 -3.61
CA ALA A 126 -20.44 -12.07 -2.24
C ALA A 126 -19.26 -11.15 -1.87
N LEU A 127 -18.29 -10.97 -2.78
CA LEU A 127 -17.15 -10.08 -2.59
C LEU A 127 -17.57 -8.60 -2.49
N GLN A 128 -18.45 -8.16 -3.38
CA GLN A 128 -18.99 -6.79 -3.36
C GLN A 128 -19.76 -6.51 -2.07
N PHE A 129 -20.63 -7.44 -1.64
CA PHE A 129 -21.37 -7.33 -0.38
C PHE A 129 -20.43 -7.25 0.81
N ALA A 130 -19.42 -8.12 0.88
CA ALA A 130 -18.39 -8.11 1.93
C ALA A 130 -17.68 -6.76 2.04
N MET A 131 -17.30 -6.19 0.89
CA MET A 131 -16.58 -4.92 0.83
C MET A 131 -17.46 -3.76 1.31
N ILE A 132 -18.71 -3.68 0.84
CA ILE A 132 -19.65 -2.63 1.27
C ILE A 132 -19.91 -2.75 2.78
N LEU A 133 -20.17 -3.98 3.26
CA LEU A 133 -20.37 -4.24 4.68
C LEU A 133 -19.14 -3.84 5.51
N GLY A 134 -17.93 -4.11 5.02
CA GLY A 134 -16.68 -3.70 5.65
C GLY A 134 -16.50 -2.18 5.74
N LEU A 135 -16.80 -1.45 4.65
CA LEU A 135 -16.71 0.02 4.61
C LEU A 135 -17.76 0.67 5.51
N LEU A 136 -19.00 0.18 5.50
CA LEU A 136 -20.08 0.65 6.39
C LEU A 136 -19.75 0.36 7.85
N GLY A 137 -19.22 -0.83 8.14
CA GLY A 137 -18.66 -1.21 9.42
C GLY A 137 -17.64 -0.17 9.92
N LEU A 138 -16.69 0.19 9.07
CA LEU A 138 -15.63 1.12 9.43
C LEU A 138 -16.14 2.55 9.66
N MET A 139 -17.05 3.03 8.81
CA MET A 139 -17.67 4.36 8.94
C MET A 139 -18.50 4.47 10.22
N GLY A 140 -19.33 3.47 10.52
CA GLY A 140 -20.15 3.45 11.75
C GLY A 140 -19.32 3.37 13.02
N ALA A 141 -18.24 2.56 13.00
CA ALA A 141 -17.29 2.49 14.11
C ALA A 141 -16.60 3.84 14.35
N TYR A 142 -16.14 4.50 13.29
CA TYR A 142 -15.51 5.81 13.39
C TYR A 142 -16.46 6.86 13.97
N ALA A 143 -17.70 6.94 13.47
CA ALA A 143 -18.69 7.92 13.92
C ALA A 143 -19.06 7.73 15.40
N ALA A 144 -19.22 6.48 15.84
CA ALA A 144 -19.57 6.16 17.21
C ALA A 144 -18.40 6.32 18.18
N GLY A 145 -17.18 6.01 17.74
CA GLY A 145 -15.98 6.02 18.58
C GLY A 145 -15.29 7.37 18.72
N SER A 146 -15.31 8.21 17.67
CA SER A 146 -14.55 9.47 17.65
C SER A 146 -15.22 10.66 18.35
N CYS A 147 -16.53 10.60 18.60
CA CYS A 147 -17.29 11.73 19.13
C CYS A 147 -18.03 11.39 20.43
N ARG A 148 -17.91 12.30 21.40
CA ARG A 148 -18.71 12.33 22.64
C ARG A 148 -19.86 13.33 22.54
N GLU A 149 -19.57 14.52 22.03
CA GLU A 149 -20.55 15.59 21.84
C GLU A 149 -21.58 15.29 20.75
N VAL A 150 -22.81 15.77 20.95
CA VAL A 150 -23.89 15.63 19.95
C VAL A 150 -23.59 16.43 18.69
N LYS A 151 -23.08 17.67 18.80
CA LYS A 151 -22.84 18.56 17.64
C LYS A 151 -21.81 17.99 16.67
N THR A 152 -20.66 17.56 17.18
CA THR A 152 -19.60 16.93 16.36
C THR A 152 -20.05 15.58 15.81
N SER A 153 -20.81 14.82 16.60
CA SER A 153 -21.40 13.56 16.15
C SER A 153 -22.39 13.77 15.00
N VAL A 154 -23.27 14.78 15.07
CA VAL A 154 -24.19 15.15 13.98
C VAL A 154 -23.40 15.54 12.73
N TYR A 155 -22.35 16.35 12.86
CA TYR A 155 -21.50 16.71 11.73
C TYR A 155 -20.90 15.47 11.05
N ILE A 156 -20.30 14.55 11.81
CA ILE A 156 -19.70 13.34 11.25
C ILE A 156 -20.77 12.44 10.63
N TRP A 157 -21.91 12.25 11.27
CA TRP A 157 -23.01 11.47 10.71
C TRP A 157 -23.56 12.08 9.43
N VAL A 158 -23.79 13.40 9.38
CA VAL A 158 -24.24 14.10 8.17
C VAL A 158 -23.20 13.94 7.04
N LEU A 159 -21.92 14.09 7.37
CA LEU A 159 -20.83 13.88 6.41
C LEU A 159 -20.82 12.44 5.86
N LEU A 160 -20.91 11.44 6.73
CA LEU A 160 -20.87 10.03 6.35
C LEU A 160 -22.16 9.56 5.65
N VAL A 161 -23.33 10.01 6.09
CA VAL A 161 -24.61 9.76 5.42
C VAL A 161 -24.66 10.47 4.07
N GLY A 162 -24.16 11.71 3.98
CA GLY A 162 -24.04 12.43 2.71
C GLY A 162 -23.15 11.68 1.71
N ILE A 163 -22.04 11.11 2.18
CA ILE A 163 -21.19 10.22 1.37
C ILE A 163 -21.95 8.96 1.00
N PHE A 164 -22.60 8.28 1.95
CA PHE A 164 -23.34 7.06 1.65
C PHE A 164 -24.48 7.30 0.66
N ALA A 165 -25.19 8.41 0.79
CA ALA A 165 -26.21 8.86 -0.15
C ALA A 165 -25.59 9.17 -1.51
N TYR A 166 -24.48 9.90 -1.56
CA TYR A 166 -23.74 10.14 -2.80
C TYR A 166 -23.31 8.83 -3.47
N VAL A 167 -22.80 7.88 -2.69
CA VAL A 167 -22.33 6.57 -3.17
C VAL A 167 -23.50 5.74 -3.68
N THR A 168 -24.60 5.68 -2.94
CA THR A 168 -25.80 4.92 -3.30
C THR A 168 -26.46 5.55 -4.52
N LEU A 169 -26.61 6.88 -4.53
CA LEU A 169 -27.10 7.64 -5.67
C LEU A 169 -26.19 7.44 -6.88
N HIS A 170 -24.87 7.52 -6.73
CA HIS A 170 -23.92 7.31 -7.83
C HIS A 170 -23.95 5.86 -8.35
N VAL A 171 -24.00 4.86 -7.46
CA VAL A 171 -24.06 3.45 -7.88
C VAL A 171 -25.41 3.14 -8.53
N VAL A 172 -26.53 3.60 -7.97
CA VAL A 172 -27.88 3.38 -8.51
C VAL A 172 -28.11 4.22 -9.78
N PHE A 173 -27.66 5.47 -9.82
CA PHE A 173 -27.79 6.35 -10.98
C PHE A 173 -27.01 5.81 -12.17
N PHE A 174 -25.74 5.45 -11.99
CA PHE A 174 -24.93 4.90 -13.08
C PHE A 174 -25.33 3.46 -13.46
N LYS A 175 -25.91 2.67 -12.54
CA LYS A 175 -26.29 1.27 -12.81
C LYS A 175 -27.72 1.11 -13.34
N HIS A 176 -28.66 1.94 -12.91
CA HIS A 176 -30.09 1.76 -13.19
C HIS A 176 -30.78 2.96 -13.85
N LEU A 177 -30.31 4.20 -13.64
CA LEU A 177 -31.03 5.40 -14.11
C LEU A 177 -30.36 6.19 -15.22
N ALA A 178 -29.11 5.92 -15.61
CA ALA A 178 -28.48 6.59 -16.74
C ALA A 178 -29.25 6.26 -18.04
N PRO A 179 -30.09 7.17 -18.56
CA PRO A 179 -30.84 6.89 -19.77
C PRO A 179 -29.85 6.86 -20.94
N LYS A 180 -30.06 5.97 -21.92
CA LYS A 180 -29.25 5.97 -23.16
C LYS A 180 -29.14 7.36 -23.78
N LYS A 181 -30.19 8.19 -23.65
CA LYS A 181 -30.19 9.61 -24.08
C LYS A 181 -29.11 10.47 -23.42
N LEU A 182 -28.80 10.28 -22.12
CA LEU A 182 -27.79 11.10 -21.42
C LEU A 182 -26.36 10.66 -21.74
N GLN A 183 -26.13 9.35 -21.94
CA GLN A 183 -24.85 8.86 -22.46
C GLN A 183 -24.61 9.36 -23.90
N VAL A 184 -25.64 9.35 -24.74
CA VAL A 184 -25.60 9.92 -26.10
C VAL A 184 -25.45 11.44 -26.08
N LEU A 185 -26.04 12.13 -25.11
CA LEU A 185 -25.90 13.59 -24.96
C LEU A 185 -24.48 13.96 -24.51
N LEU A 186 -23.89 13.21 -23.58
CA LEU A 186 -22.50 13.39 -23.15
C LEU A 186 -21.48 12.97 -24.22
N SER A 187 -21.74 11.90 -24.97
CA SER A 187 -20.91 11.52 -26.12
C SER A 187 -21.04 12.54 -27.25
N GLY A 188 -22.24 13.07 -27.49
CA GLY A 188 -22.50 14.12 -28.46
C GLY A 188 -21.82 15.44 -28.10
N ILE A 189 -21.77 15.80 -26.81
CA ILE A 189 -21.01 16.97 -26.34
C ILE A 189 -19.50 16.73 -26.43
N SER A 190 -19.02 15.52 -26.13
CA SER A 190 -17.61 15.14 -26.27
C SER A 190 -17.14 15.17 -27.73
N GLU A 191 -17.94 14.63 -28.65
CA GLU A 191 -17.65 14.66 -30.09
C GLU A 191 -17.82 16.08 -30.64
N SER A 192 -18.83 16.83 -30.22
CA SER A 192 -18.99 18.24 -30.58
C SER A 192 -17.79 19.09 -30.12
N TRP A 193 -17.23 18.84 -28.93
CA TRP A 193 -16.01 19.51 -28.47
C TRP A 193 -14.75 19.07 -29.23
N LYS A 194 -14.64 17.79 -29.60
CA LYS A 194 -13.56 17.33 -30.49
C LYS A 194 -13.64 17.97 -31.86
N GLU A 195 -14.85 18.11 -32.43
CA GLU A 195 -15.07 18.71 -33.74
C GLU A 195 -14.85 20.22 -33.71
N THR A 196 -15.27 20.88 -32.63
CA THR A 196 -14.98 22.31 -32.38
C THR A 196 -13.48 22.54 -32.22
N LEU A 197 -12.76 21.67 -31.50
CA LEU A 197 -11.30 21.73 -31.40
C LEU A 197 -10.61 21.42 -32.74
N ARG A 198 -11.14 20.52 -33.56
CA ARG A 198 -10.63 20.20 -34.90
C ARG A 198 -10.76 21.41 -35.84
N HIS A 199 -11.89 22.12 -35.78
CA HIS A 199 -12.15 23.34 -36.56
C HIS A 199 -11.31 24.55 -36.11
N ILE A 200 -10.90 24.60 -34.83
CA ILE A 200 -10.04 25.67 -34.31
C ILE A 200 -8.55 25.43 -34.65
N PHE A 201 -8.11 24.16 -34.71
CA PHE A 201 -6.69 23.81 -34.90
C PHE A 201 -6.29 23.46 -36.34
N MET A 202 -7.23 23.28 -37.26
CA MET A 202 -6.93 23.16 -38.70
C MET A 202 -7.81 24.13 -39.49
N PRO A 203 -7.25 25.17 -40.14
CA PRO A 203 -8.01 25.93 -41.11
C PRO A 203 -8.25 25.02 -42.33
N SER A 204 -9.53 24.87 -42.70
CA SER A 204 -9.95 24.23 -43.94
C SER A 204 -9.25 24.91 -45.11
N LYS A 205 -8.53 24.14 -45.91
CA LYS A 205 -7.99 24.60 -47.19
C LYS A 205 -9.19 24.82 -48.11
N THR A 206 -9.56 26.08 -48.32
CA THR A 206 -10.61 26.49 -49.25
C THR A 206 -10.30 26.03 -50.67
N ASP A 207 -11.36 25.57 -51.32
CA ASP A 207 -11.44 25.09 -52.69
C ASP A 207 -10.88 26.13 -53.69
N ILE A 208 -9.95 25.69 -54.54
CA ILE A 208 -9.67 26.36 -55.81
C ILE A 208 -10.39 25.54 -56.87
N ALA A 209 -11.49 26.10 -57.36
CA ALA A 209 -12.14 25.65 -58.57
C ALA A 209 -11.23 25.91 -59.77
N THR A 210 -11.02 24.88 -60.60
CA THR A 210 -10.60 25.04 -61.99
C THR A 210 -11.33 24.01 -62.84
N ASP A 211 -11.95 24.52 -63.90
CA ASP A 211 -12.76 23.85 -64.91
C ASP A 211 -12.20 22.53 -65.43
N VAL A 212 -13.13 21.61 -65.71
CA VAL A 212 -12.92 20.40 -66.52
C VAL A 212 -13.25 20.73 -67.96
N GLN A 213 -12.27 20.62 -68.86
CA GLN A 213 -12.48 20.50 -70.30
C GLN A 213 -12.14 19.05 -70.71
N GLU A 214 -13.07 18.38 -71.40
CA GLU A 214 -12.98 17.00 -71.86
C GLU A 214 -12.05 16.77 -73.08
N ALA A 215 -11.55 15.52 -73.12
CA ALA A 215 -11.14 14.69 -74.26
C ALA A 215 -9.72 14.81 -74.86
N PRO A 216 -9.17 13.75 -75.52
CA PRO A 216 -9.42 12.31 -75.40
C PRO A 216 -8.14 11.48 -75.13
N VAL A 217 -8.40 10.24 -74.75
CA VAL A 217 -7.45 9.14 -74.51
C VAL A 217 -6.48 8.94 -75.68
N GLN A 218 -5.18 8.88 -75.37
CA GLN A 218 -4.23 8.08 -76.14
C GLN A 218 -3.51 7.09 -75.23
N MET A 219 -3.29 5.93 -75.83
CA MET A 219 -2.99 4.64 -75.25
C MET A 219 -1.49 4.45 -75.27
N GLU A 220 -0.81 4.67 -74.15
CA GLU A 220 0.57 4.24 -73.97
C GLU A 220 0.92 4.22 -72.48
N GLU A 221 0.96 3.03 -71.86
CA GLU A 221 2.01 2.64 -70.90
C GLU A 221 1.72 1.30 -70.22
N VAL A 222 2.64 0.36 -70.42
CA VAL A 222 2.78 -0.86 -69.59
C VAL A 222 3.80 -0.61 -68.45
N VAL A 223 4.19 0.64 -68.21
CA VAL A 223 5.18 1.05 -67.19
C VAL A 223 4.52 1.80 -66.00
N ASP A 224 3.28 2.26 -66.14
CA ASP A 224 2.62 3.10 -65.12
C ASP A 224 1.78 2.33 -64.07
N LEU A 225 1.50 1.04 -64.32
CA LEU A 225 0.73 0.21 -63.38
C LEU A 225 1.54 -0.25 -62.17
N GLU A 226 2.86 -0.41 -62.30
CA GLU A 226 3.76 -0.77 -61.20
C GLU A 226 4.12 0.41 -60.31
N ARG A 227 4.22 1.63 -60.88
CA ARG A 227 4.48 2.86 -60.13
C ARG A 227 3.27 3.30 -59.29
N SER A 228 2.06 3.14 -59.83
CA SER A 228 0.81 3.36 -59.10
C SER A 228 0.56 2.32 -57.99
N ARG A 229 0.97 1.06 -58.21
CA ARG A 229 0.87 0.02 -57.17
C ARG A 229 1.85 0.24 -56.01
N SER A 230 3.06 0.72 -56.30
CA SER A 230 4.07 1.09 -55.28
C SER A 230 3.57 2.24 -54.39
N SER A 231 3.02 3.30 -54.99
CA SER A 231 2.55 4.47 -54.22
C SER A 231 1.32 4.17 -53.36
N VAL A 232 0.43 3.28 -53.82
CA VAL A 232 -0.71 2.79 -53.02
C VAL A 232 -0.26 1.90 -51.85
N LEU A 233 0.78 1.09 -52.04
CA LEU A 233 1.39 0.28 -50.98
C LEU A 233 2.06 1.16 -49.91
N ASP A 234 2.79 2.20 -50.33
CA ASP A 234 3.44 3.17 -49.43
C ASP A 234 2.40 3.96 -48.60
N LEU A 235 1.29 4.37 -49.21
CA LEU A 235 0.18 5.04 -48.50
C LEU A 235 -0.50 4.11 -47.49
N ALA A 236 -0.70 2.84 -47.85
CA ALA A 236 -1.26 1.85 -46.94
C ALA A 236 -0.33 1.52 -45.76
N GLU A 237 0.99 1.54 -45.98
CA GLU A 237 2.00 1.37 -44.92
C GLU A 237 2.07 2.60 -44.00
N GLU A 238 1.98 3.81 -44.54
CA GLU A 238 1.90 5.07 -43.79
C GLU A 238 0.64 5.11 -42.91
N GLU A 239 -0.52 4.68 -43.44
CA GLU A 239 -1.78 4.62 -42.72
C GLU A 239 -1.74 3.54 -41.62
N LYS A 240 -1.20 2.35 -41.91
CA LYS A 240 -0.94 1.31 -40.89
C LYS A 240 -0.02 1.82 -39.78
N ARG A 241 1.00 2.61 -40.13
CA ARG A 241 1.94 3.20 -39.15
C ARG A 241 1.25 4.24 -38.27
N LYS A 242 0.37 5.08 -38.83
CA LYS A 242 -0.45 6.04 -38.06
C LYS A 242 -1.41 5.33 -37.12
N ILE A 243 -2.11 4.30 -37.58
CA ILE A 243 -3.01 3.47 -36.76
C ILE A 243 -2.22 2.80 -35.63
N ALA A 244 -1.02 2.27 -35.92
CA ALA A 244 -0.16 1.67 -34.91
C ALA A 244 0.35 2.68 -33.87
N GLU A 245 0.68 3.91 -34.30
CA GLU A 245 1.13 4.99 -33.42
C GLU A 245 -0.01 5.52 -32.53
N GLU A 246 -1.21 5.66 -33.08
CA GLU A 246 -2.40 6.06 -32.35
C GLU A 246 -2.84 4.99 -31.33
N ALA A 247 -2.85 3.71 -31.74
CA ALA A 247 -3.09 2.58 -30.85
C ALA A 247 -2.03 2.49 -29.73
N ALA A 248 -0.75 2.78 -30.03
CA ALA A 248 0.31 2.83 -29.02
C ALA A 248 0.11 3.98 -28.02
N LYS A 249 -0.36 5.14 -28.50
CA LYS A 249 -0.65 6.32 -27.66
C LYS A 249 -1.84 6.09 -26.73
N GLU A 250 -2.92 5.49 -27.24
CA GLU A 250 -4.08 5.09 -26.42
C GLU A 250 -3.70 4.06 -25.36
N ARG A 251 -2.84 3.09 -25.73
CA ARG A 251 -2.31 2.10 -24.78
C ARG A 251 -1.50 2.76 -23.67
N GLU A 252 -0.63 3.72 -24.01
CA GLU A 252 0.16 4.47 -23.02
C GLU A 252 -0.74 5.32 -22.09
N GLU A 253 -1.80 5.93 -22.62
CA GLU A 253 -2.76 6.69 -21.83
C GLU A 253 -3.53 5.79 -20.85
N ARG A 254 -4.01 4.63 -21.31
CA ARG A 254 -4.70 3.64 -20.47
C ARG A 254 -3.79 3.10 -19.35
N GLU A 255 -2.54 2.78 -19.66
CA GLU A 255 -1.57 2.33 -18.65
C GLU A 255 -1.25 3.41 -17.61
N ASN A 256 -1.13 4.68 -18.03
CA ASN A 256 -0.94 5.80 -17.11
C ASN A 256 -2.16 6.05 -16.22
N LEU A 257 -3.38 5.89 -16.76
CA LEU A 257 -4.63 5.97 -16.00
C LEU A 257 -4.69 4.90 -14.93
N GLU A 258 -4.49 3.62 -15.29
CA GLU A 258 -4.47 2.51 -14.34
C GLU A 258 -3.42 2.69 -13.24
N ARG A 259 -2.27 3.30 -13.57
CA ARG A 259 -1.24 3.63 -12.59
C ARG A 259 -1.71 4.69 -11.60
N ASN A 260 -2.30 5.78 -12.09
CA ASN A 260 -2.83 6.84 -11.24
C ASN A 260 -3.90 6.31 -10.29
N ARG A 261 -4.76 5.41 -10.78
CA ARG A 261 -5.74 4.69 -9.94
C ARG A 261 -5.06 3.96 -8.79
N GLY A 262 -4.00 3.21 -9.08
CA GLY A 262 -3.25 2.48 -8.06
C GLY A 262 -2.63 3.38 -6.99
N SER A 263 -2.00 4.48 -7.40
CA SER A 263 -1.38 5.45 -6.48
C SER A 263 -2.41 6.19 -5.62
N LEU A 264 -3.52 6.62 -6.23
CA LEU A 264 -4.63 7.29 -5.54
C LEU A 264 -5.26 6.37 -4.50
N LEU A 265 -5.45 5.10 -4.84
CA LEU A 265 -6.01 4.15 -3.89
C LEU A 265 -5.05 3.93 -2.72
N VAL A 266 -3.76 3.68 -2.97
CA VAL A 266 -2.77 3.53 -1.87
C VAL A 266 -2.78 4.75 -0.94
N LEU A 267 -2.86 5.96 -1.50
CA LEU A 267 -2.95 7.19 -0.74
C LEU A 267 -4.25 7.29 0.07
N ALA A 268 -5.41 7.06 -0.54
CA ALA A 268 -6.69 7.15 0.14
C ALA A 268 -6.82 6.10 1.25
N THR A 269 -6.40 4.88 0.96
CA THR A 269 -6.31 3.77 1.92
C THR A 269 -5.42 4.14 3.11
N LEU A 270 -4.26 4.77 2.88
CA LEU A 270 -3.41 5.33 3.94
C LEU A 270 -4.16 6.38 4.77
N VAL A 271 -4.71 7.41 4.12
CA VAL A 271 -5.37 8.52 4.83
C VAL A 271 -6.52 7.98 5.68
N ALA A 272 -7.34 7.07 5.14
CA ALA A 272 -8.43 6.41 5.88
C ALA A 272 -7.92 5.78 7.17
N THR A 273 -6.78 5.08 7.13
CA THR A 273 -6.27 4.39 8.32
C THR A 273 -5.65 5.28 9.37
N VAL A 274 -4.82 6.22 8.94
CA VAL A 274 -4.17 7.15 9.87
C VAL A 274 -5.24 7.97 10.58
N THR A 275 -6.23 8.44 9.84
CA THR A 275 -7.34 9.23 10.40
C THR A 275 -8.30 8.39 11.25
N TYR A 276 -8.55 7.12 10.89
CA TYR A 276 -9.34 6.20 11.71
C TYR A 276 -8.71 5.99 13.08
N VAL A 277 -7.43 5.60 13.13
CA VAL A 277 -6.72 5.36 14.39
C VAL A 277 -6.67 6.64 15.23
N ALA A 278 -6.32 7.77 14.63
CA ALA A 278 -6.23 9.04 15.36
C ALA A 278 -7.59 9.60 15.81
N GLY A 279 -8.67 9.27 15.10
CA GLY A 279 -10.02 9.65 15.52
C GLY A 279 -10.51 8.83 16.72
N LEU A 280 -10.08 7.58 16.84
CA LEU A 280 -10.42 6.72 17.97
C LEU A 280 -9.48 6.89 19.17
N THR A 281 -8.29 7.42 18.95
CA THR A 281 -7.31 7.73 19.98
C THR A 281 -6.85 9.19 19.78
N PRO A 282 -7.64 10.16 20.26
CA PRO A 282 -7.34 11.57 20.07
C PRO A 282 -6.01 11.93 20.75
N PRO A 283 -5.34 12.99 20.28
CA PRO A 283 -4.07 13.42 20.88
C PRO A 283 -4.31 13.74 22.35
N GLY A 284 -3.42 13.23 23.21
CA GLY A 284 -3.59 13.37 24.65
C GLY A 284 -4.36 12.26 25.36
N GLY A 285 -5.05 11.38 24.63
CA GLY A 285 -5.79 10.28 25.23
C GLY A 285 -7.13 10.71 25.83
N PHE A 286 -7.54 10.00 26.88
CA PHE A 286 -8.85 10.11 27.52
C PHE A 286 -8.69 10.26 29.03
N TRP A 287 -9.64 10.94 29.66
CA TRP A 287 -9.73 10.98 31.12
C TRP A 287 -10.01 9.59 31.69
N SER A 288 -9.23 9.23 32.72
CA SER A 288 -9.39 7.99 33.48
C SER A 288 -10.39 8.11 34.63
N ASP A 289 -10.78 9.33 35.00
CA ASP A 289 -11.70 9.67 36.09
C ASP A 289 -12.82 10.61 35.60
N GLY A 290 -13.75 10.95 36.49
CA GLY A 290 -14.82 11.91 36.20
C GLY A 290 -15.03 12.88 37.36
N ASP A 291 -15.22 14.15 37.03
CA ASP A 291 -15.48 15.23 37.98
C ASP A 291 -16.69 16.10 37.51
N SER A 292 -16.79 17.35 37.99
CA SER A 292 -17.85 18.27 37.56
C SER A 292 -17.68 18.82 36.13
N ASN A 293 -16.47 18.76 35.57
CA ASN A 293 -16.08 19.35 34.30
C ASN A 293 -15.94 18.32 33.17
N HIS A 294 -15.54 17.08 33.48
CA HIS A 294 -15.36 16.01 32.51
C HIS A 294 -15.91 14.66 32.99
N ILE A 295 -16.27 13.82 32.01
CA ILE A 295 -16.71 12.45 32.24
C ILE A 295 -15.59 11.51 31.80
N ALA A 296 -15.34 10.45 32.57
CA ALA A 296 -14.37 9.41 32.21
C ALA A 296 -14.58 8.92 30.76
N GLY A 297 -13.50 8.85 29.99
CA GLY A 297 -13.52 8.49 28.57
C GLY A 297 -13.77 9.68 27.62
N ASP A 298 -13.87 10.90 28.14
CA ASP A 298 -13.80 12.12 27.35
C ASP A 298 -12.36 12.45 26.92
N PRO A 299 -12.14 13.04 25.73
CA PRO A 299 -10.80 13.41 25.28
C PRO A 299 -10.18 14.52 26.12
N VAL A 300 -9.01 14.30 26.70
CA VAL A 300 -8.35 15.25 27.63
C VAL A 300 -8.05 16.60 26.94
N LEU A 301 -7.53 16.56 25.70
CA LEU A 301 -7.18 17.76 24.93
C LEU A 301 -8.36 18.72 24.73
N ARG A 302 -9.60 18.24 24.84
CA ARG A 302 -10.80 19.06 24.71
C ARG A 302 -10.89 20.12 25.80
N ASP A 303 -10.49 19.82 27.02
CA ASP A 303 -10.83 20.64 28.17
C ASP A 303 -9.85 21.81 28.30
N HIS A 304 -8.54 21.56 28.15
CA HIS A 304 -7.51 22.62 28.15
C HIS A 304 -7.35 23.31 26.80
N TYR A 305 -7.56 22.60 25.68
CA TYR A 305 -7.32 23.12 24.33
C TYR A 305 -8.51 22.91 23.38
N PRO A 306 -9.72 23.41 23.71
CA PRO A 306 -10.97 23.10 22.98
C PRO A 306 -10.95 23.53 21.51
N ARG A 307 -10.29 24.66 21.20
CA ARG A 307 -10.17 25.15 19.82
C ARG A 307 -9.29 24.23 18.98
N ARG A 308 -8.17 23.76 19.54
CA ARG A 308 -7.24 22.83 18.87
C ARG A 308 -7.88 21.46 18.69
N PHE A 309 -8.53 20.95 19.73
CA PHE A 309 -9.26 19.68 19.66
C PHE A 309 -10.37 19.71 18.59
N LYS A 310 -11.18 20.77 18.53
CA LYS A 310 -12.21 20.93 17.48
C LYS A 310 -11.60 21.00 16.08
N ALA A 311 -10.51 21.76 15.90
CA ALA A 311 -9.81 21.83 14.62
C ALA A 311 -9.22 20.47 14.21
N PHE A 312 -8.60 19.76 15.14
CA PHE A 312 -8.10 18.40 14.95
C PHE A 312 -9.22 17.47 14.47
N LEU A 313 -10.34 17.41 15.21
CA LEU A 313 -11.44 16.50 14.92
C LEU A 313 -12.08 16.77 13.56
N ILE A 314 -12.34 18.04 13.21
CA ILE A 314 -12.93 18.41 11.91
C ILE A 314 -11.97 18.08 10.76
N CYS A 315 -10.70 18.46 10.87
CA CYS A 315 -9.69 18.16 9.85
C CYS A 315 -9.47 16.65 9.68
N ASN A 316 -9.45 15.90 10.79
CA ASN A 316 -9.29 14.45 10.77
C ASN A 316 -10.52 13.75 10.14
N ALA A 317 -11.73 14.16 10.52
CA ALA A 317 -12.97 13.61 9.98
C ALA A 317 -13.16 13.93 8.50
N THR A 318 -12.80 15.14 8.06
CA THR A 318 -12.83 15.51 6.62
C THR A 318 -11.81 14.73 5.81
N ALA A 319 -10.60 14.51 6.34
CA ALA A 319 -9.60 13.65 5.70
C ALA A 319 -10.07 12.19 5.60
N PHE A 320 -10.64 11.64 6.67
CA PHE A 320 -11.25 10.31 6.71
C PHE A 320 -12.36 10.21 5.65
N ALA A 321 -13.37 11.07 5.71
CA ALA A 321 -14.47 11.14 4.75
C ALA A 321 -14.01 11.26 3.29
N GLY A 322 -13.13 12.23 3.01
CA GLY A 322 -12.57 12.45 1.67
C GLY A 322 -11.85 11.20 1.15
N SER A 323 -11.15 10.47 2.01
CA SER A 323 -10.49 9.23 1.61
C SER A 323 -11.45 8.12 1.17
N PHE A 324 -12.63 7.97 1.80
CA PHE A 324 -13.66 7.03 1.31
C PHE A 324 -14.26 7.45 -0.01
N VAL A 325 -14.50 8.76 -0.19
CA VAL A 325 -14.97 9.30 -1.47
C VAL A 325 -13.96 8.96 -2.57
N ILE A 326 -12.66 9.16 -2.34
CA ILE A 326 -11.60 8.76 -3.28
C ILE A 326 -11.62 7.24 -3.52
N ILE A 327 -11.67 6.42 -2.47
CA ILE A 327 -11.70 4.95 -2.61
C ILE A 327 -12.87 4.50 -3.49
N ILE A 328 -14.06 5.03 -3.23
CA ILE A 328 -15.28 4.62 -3.95
C ILE A 328 -15.24 5.13 -5.39
N MET A 329 -14.83 6.38 -5.62
CA MET A 329 -14.65 6.93 -6.97
C MET A 329 -13.65 6.10 -7.76
N VAL A 330 -12.51 5.73 -7.17
CA VAL A 330 -11.45 4.94 -7.83
C VAL A 330 -11.86 3.50 -8.11
N LEU A 331 -12.68 2.89 -7.24
CA LEU A 331 -13.20 1.53 -7.42
C LEU A 331 -14.31 1.45 -8.48
N SER A 332 -15.06 2.53 -8.72
CA SER A 332 -16.08 2.57 -9.78
C SER A 332 -15.44 2.69 -11.17
N GLN A 333 -15.88 1.90 -12.17
CA GLN A 333 -15.39 1.98 -13.55
C GLN A 333 -16.09 3.08 -14.35
N THR A 334 -17.42 3.17 -14.22
CA THR A 334 -18.26 4.16 -14.91
C THR A 334 -18.00 5.59 -14.43
N ALA A 335 -17.61 5.76 -13.17
CA ALA A 335 -17.18 7.06 -12.67
C ALA A 335 -15.88 7.50 -13.33
N MET A 336 -14.87 6.63 -13.41
CA MET A 336 -13.47 7.05 -13.55
C MET A 336 -13.13 7.69 -14.90
N ASP A 337 -13.71 7.26 -16.00
CA ASP A 337 -13.37 7.83 -17.32
C ASP A 337 -13.85 9.28 -17.45
N TYR A 338 -14.98 9.62 -16.82
CA TYR A 338 -15.49 11.00 -16.74
C TYR A 338 -14.91 11.78 -15.54
N VAL A 339 -14.68 11.10 -14.41
CA VAL A 339 -14.32 11.71 -13.12
C VAL A 339 -12.82 11.97 -12.97
N VAL A 340 -11.95 11.15 -13.59
CA VAL A 340 -10.51 11.44 -13.62
C VAL A 340 -10.19 12.65 -14.51
N LYS A 341 -11.04 12.91 -15.53
CA LYS A 341 -11.02 14.17 -16.29
C LYS A 341 -11.66 15.34 -15.53
N SER A 342 -12.52 15.06 -14.54
CA SER A 342 -13.16 16.08 -13.71
C SER A 342 -12.23 16.65 -12.64
N ASN A 343 -12.39 17.95 -12.36
CA ASN A 343 -11.71 18.63 -11.25
C ASN A 343 -12.15 18.11 -9.87
N ALA A 344 -13.24 17.35 -9.76
CA ALA A 344 -13.79 16.85 -8.50
C ALA A 344 -12.86 15.86 -7.77
N LEU A 345 -12.27 14.88 -8.47
CA LEU A 345 -11.36 13.92 -7.85
C LEU A 345 -10.09 14.60 -7.33
N ARG A 346 -9.57 15.57 -8.09
CA ARG A 346 -8.40 16.37 -7.68
C ARG A 346 -8.72 17.22 -6.45
N LEU A 347 -9.88 17.88 -6.44
CA LEU A 347 -10.36 18.64 -5.28
C LEU A 347 -10.47 17.76 -4.04
N CYS A 348 -11.03 16.54 -4.17
CA CYS A 348 -11.18 15.61 -3.06
C CYS A 348 -9.83 15.15 -2.50
N VAL A 349 -8.86 14.83 -3.35
CA VAL A 349 -7.47 14.51 -2.94
C VAL A 349 -6.86 15.68 -2.18
N ILE A 350 -6.98 16.90 -2.71
CA ILE A 350 -6.46 18.12 -2.09
C ILE A 350 -7.07 18.32 -0.71
N VAL A 351 -8.40 18.27 -0.60
CA VAL A 351 -9.13 18.40 0.68
C VAL A 351 -8.69 17.32 1.68
N SER A 352 -8.52 16.08 1.23
CA SER A 352 -8.10 14.97 2.10
C SER A 352 -6.68 15.16 2.66
N LEU A 353 -5.74 15.61 1.83
CA LEU A 353 -4.36 15.88 2.25
C LEU A 353 -4.26 17.10 3.17
N PHE A 354 -5.00 18.17 2.88
CA PHE A 354 -5.08 19.33 3.75
C PHE A 354 -5.72 19.02 5.10
N GLY A 355 -6.80 18.21 5.10
CA GLY A 355 -7.40 17.71 6.33
C GLY A 355 -6.38 16.92 7.16
N LEU A 356 -5.58 16.06 6.53
CA LEU A 356 -4.54 15.31 7.23
C LEU A 356 -3.46 16.24 7.83
N MET A 357 -2.96 17.21 7.07
CA MET A 357 -1.95 18.17 7.53
C MET A 357 -2.49 19.08 8.65
N GLY A 358 -3.73 19.55 8.51
CA GLY A 358 -4.40 20.38 9.50
C GLY A 358 -4.65 19.62 10.81
N ALA A 359 -5.06 18.35 10.71
CA ALA A 359 -5.19 17.49 11.88
C ALA A 359 -3.84 17.27 12.58
N TYR A 360 -2.78 16.98 11.82
CA TYR A 360 -1.43 16.84 12.39
C TYR A 360 -0.99 18.11 13.13
N ALA A 361 -1.14 19.28 12.51
CA ALA A 361 -0.75 20.56 13.11
C ALA A 361 -1.55 20.85 14.40
N ALA A 362 -2.86 20.66 14.37
CA ALA A 362 -3.73 20.92 15.52
C ALA A 362 -3.52 19.93 16.67
N GLY A 363 -3.24 18.66 16.35
CA GLY A 363 -3.11 17.60 17.35
C GLY A 363 -1.70 17.47 17.96
N SER A 364 -0.65 17.78 17.21
CA SER A 364 0.75 17.62 17.68
C SER A 364 1.30 18.84 18.41
N CYS A 365 0.81 20.04 18.13
CA CYS A 365 1.35 21.27 18.70
C CYS A 365 0.61 21.67 19.98
N ARG A 366 1.36 21.92 21.06
CA ARG A 366 0.85 22.51 22.32
C ARG A 366 1.16 23.99 22.42
N GLU A 367 2.39 24.37 22.10
CA GLU A 367 2.87 25.74 22.17
C GLU A 367 2.63 26.55 20.87
N VAL A 368 2.75 27.87 20.97
CA VAL A 368 2.68 28.78 19.82
C VAL A 368 3.90 28.60 18.90
N HIS A 369 5.12 28.46 19.44
CA HIS A 369 6.34 28.31 18.61
C HIS A 369 6.34 27.03 17.79
N THR A 370 5.95 25.90 18.38
CA THR A 370 5.80 24.62 17.67
C THR A 370 4.72 24.70 16.60
N SER A 371 3.61 25.40 16.90
CA SER A 371 2.55 25.69 15.92
C SER A 371 3.07 26.53 14.75
N ILE A 372 3.77 27.63 15.02
CA ILE A 372 4.36 28.51 13.99
C ILE A 372 5.29 27.70 13.08
N TYR A 373 6.13 26.84 13.65
CA TYR A 373 7.02 25.98 12.89
C TYR A 373 6.27 25.04 11.94
N VAL A 374 5.26 24.32 12.44
CA VAL A 374 4.48 23.39 11.61
C VAL A 374 3.68 24.14 10.54
N PHE A 375 3.05 25.26 10.87
CA PHE A 375 2.34 26.10 9.88
C PHE A 375 3.30 26.71 8.85
N ALA A 376 4.51 27.11 9.25
CA ALA A 376 5.54 27.57 8.32
C ALA A 376 6.00 26.45 7.38
N LEU A 377 6.16 25.21 7.88
CA LEU A 377 6.40 24.04 7.02
C LEU A 377 5.24 23.82 6.04
N VAL A 378 3.99 23.93 6.50
CA VAL A 378 2.81 23.81 5.62
C VAL A 378 2.86 24.89 4.54
N ALA A 379 3.09 26.15 4.91
CA ALA A 379 3.22 27.25 3.97
C ALA A 379 4.38 27.04 2.98
N ALA A 380 5.53 26.53 3.45
CA ALA A 380 6.68 26.22 2.61
C ALA A 380 6.37 25.11 1.59
N VAL A 381 5.65 24.06 2.01
CA VAL A 381 5.16 23.01 1.11
C VAL A 381 4.22 23.60 0.05
N LEU A 382 3.31 24.49 0.43
CA LEU A 382 2.39 25.14 -0.50
C LEU A 382 3.09 26.06 -1.48
N LEU A 383 3.98 26.91 -0.99
CA LEU A 383 4.80 27.79 -1.81
C LEU A 383 5.61 26.98 -2.82
N TYR A 384 6.21 25.87 -2.38
CA TYR A 384 6.94 24.96 -3.25
C TYR A 384 6.06 24.35 -4.35
N LEU A 385 4.85 23.90 -4.02
CA LEU A 385 3.90 23.36 -4.99
C LEU A 385 3.40 24.44 -5.98
N ILE A 386 3.18 25.66 -5.50
CA ILE A 386 2.80 26.81 -6.34
C ILE A 386 3.93 27.17 -7.30
N ILE A 387 5.17 27.28 -6.82
CA ILE A 387 6.36 27.53 -7.66
C ILE A 387 6.45 26.46 -8.76
N GLN A 388 6.29 25.18 -8.41
CA GLN A 388 6.29 24.12 -9.43
C GLN A 388 5.13 24.23 -10.42
N CYS A 389 3.94 24.65 -9.99
CA CYS A 389 2.80 24.86 -10.87
C CYS A 389 3.03 26.03 -11.83
N ILE A 390 3.59 27.14 -11.34
CA ILE A 390 3.92 28.32 -12.15
C ILE A 390 5.03 27.98 -13.15
N GLU A 391 6.10 27.31 -12.72
CA GLU A 391 7.17 26.85 -13.63
C GLU A 391 6.64 25.89 -14.70
N LEU A 392 5.70 25.00 -14.35
CA LEU A 392 5.05 24.12 -15.32
C LEU A 392 4.23 24.91 -16.34
N ALA A 393 3.48 25.92 -15.90
CA ALA A 393 2.73 26.81 -16.79
C ALA A 393 3.66 27.61 -17.72
N LEU A 394 4.76 28.14 -17.18
CA LEU A 394 5.80 28.85 -17.94
C LEU A 394 6.50 27.92 -18.94
N SER A 395 6.78 26.67 -18.58
CA SER A 395 7.38 25.68 -19.49
C SER A 395 6.45 25.33 -20.64
N LYS A 396 5.13 25.31 -20.42
CA LYS A 396 4.15 25.13 -21.49
C LYS A 396 4.08 26.35 -22.40
N LEU A 397 4.12 27.56 -21.85
CA LEU A 397 4.19 28.80 -22.64
C LEU A 397 5.49 28.87 -23.46
N ALA A 398 6.63 28.53 -22.86
CA ALA A 398 7.92 28.49 -23.54
C ALA A 398 7.98 27.38 -24.61
N CYS A 399 7.30 26.24 -24.41
CA CYS A 399 7.18 25.18 -25.39
C CYS A 399 6.30 25.61 -26.59
N ILE A 400 5.22 26.34 -26.35
CA ILE A 400 4.38 26.93 -27.41
C ILE A 400 5.18 27.99 -28.18
N ALA A 401 5.90 28.87 -27.48
CA ALA A 401 6.80 29.86 -28.09
C ALA A 401 7.91 29.19 -28.92
N ASN A 402 8.51 28.11 -28.40
CA ASN A 402 9.53 27.33 -29.11
C ASN A 402 8.96 26.51 -30.28
N THR A 403 7.67 26.19 -30.26
CA THR A 403 6.99 25.54 -31.40
C THR A 403 6.74 26.56 -32.50
N ILE A 404 6.38 27.79 -32.14
CA ILE A 404 6.22 28.92 -33.06
C ILE A 404 7.57 29.31 -33.69
N THR A 405 8.68 29.31 -32.93
CA THR A 405 10.01 29.54 -33.51
C THR A 405 10.51 28.34 -34.32
N ARG A 406 10.29 27.07 -33.88
CA ARG A 406 10.64 25.87 -34.69
C ARG A 406 9.89 25.80 -36.02
N VAL A 407 8.63 26.24 -36.10
CA VAL A 407 7.90 26.30 -37.37
C VAL A 407 8.51 27.37 -38.29
N LYS A 408 9.01 28.48 -37.73
CA LYS A 408 9.74 29.53 -38.45
C LYS A 408 11.14 29.07 -38.91
N GLU A 409 11.84 28.25 -38.12
CA GLU A 409 13.13 27.64 -38.48
C GLU A 409 12.99 26.47 -39.48
N ARG A 410 11.95 25.63 -39.37
CA ARG A 410 11.72 24.50 -40.32
C ARG A 410 11.53 24.97 -41.77
N ASN A 411 11.00 26.17 -41.98
CA ASN A 411 10.90 26.77 -43.31
C ASN A 411 12.28 27.18 -43.89
N LYS A 412 13.29 27.44 -43.05
CA LYS A 412 14.68 27.65 -43.50
C LYS A 412 15.42 26.33 -43.71
N GLU A 413 15.11 25.31 -42.91
CA GLU A 413 15.76 23.99 -42.98
C GLU A 413 15.31 23.15 -44.18
N MET A 414 14.05 23.27 -44.65
CA MET A 414 13.61 22.60 -45.89
C MET A 414 14.32 23.14 -47.14
N VAL A 415 14.64 24.44 -47.17
CA VAL A 415 15.41 25.07 -48.27
C VAL A 415 16.87 24.61 -48.28
N GLN A 416 17.42 24.23 -47.12
CA GLN A 416 18.79 23.74 -47.00
C GLN A 416 18.90 22.23 -47.31
N LYS A 417 17.91 21.42 -46.91
CA LYS A 417 17.88 19.96 -47.22
C LYS A 417 17.74 19.66 -48.71
N VAL A 418 17.05 20.50 -49.47
CA VAL A 418 16.99 20.37 -50.95
C VAL A 418 18.35 20.66 -51.59
N ARG A 419 19.16 21.56 -51.00
CA ARG A 419 20.52 21.88 -51.44
C ARG A 419 21.52 20.77 -51.09
N ASP A 420 21.35 20.13 -49.94
CA ASP A 420 22.23 19.05 -49.47
C ASP A 420 21.92 17.70 -50.14
N PHE A 421 20.67 17.48 -50.54
CA PHE A 421 20.25 16.28 -51.30
C PHE A 421 20.86 16.23 -52.71
N ILE A 422 21.10 17.38 -53.35
CA ILE A 422 21.81 17.48 -54.65
C ILE A 422 23.30 17.10 -54.52
N LYS A 423 23.87 17.22 -53.31
CA LYS A 423 25.30 16.97 -53.06
C LYS A 423 25.63 15.52 -52.70
N ALA A 424 24.62 14.70 -52.40
CA ALA A 424 24.79 13.32 -51.94
C ALA A 424 24.69 12.25 -53.05
N LEU A 425 24.58 12.66 -54.32
CA LEU A 425 24.48 11.76 -55.48
C LEU A 425 25.83 11.28 -56.05
N LEU A 426 26.97 11.62 -55.42
CA LEU A 426 28.31 11.21 -55.87
C LEU A 426 29.05 10.36 -54.80
N GLU A 427 29.17 9.06 -55.13
CA GLU A 427 30.16 8.05 -54.68
C GLU A 427 30.06 7.30 -53.32
N PRO A 428 30.64 6.06 -53.23
CA PRO A 428 30.07 4.93 -52.49
C PRO A 428 30.91 4.32 -51.33
N ASP A 429 30.15 3.62 -50.46
CA ASP A 429 30.35 2.44 -49.57
C ASP A 429 31.72 1.98 -48.98
N MET A 430 31.75 1.69 -47.66
CA MET A 430 31.98 0.34 -47.05
C MET A 430 32.24 0.32 -45.51
N GLN A 431 31.61 -0.68 -44.87
CA GLN A 431 31.96 -1.54 -43.69
C GLN A 431 32.47 -0.96 -42.34
N ASP A 432 31.89 -1.42 -41.20
CA ASP A 432 32.47 -2.52 -40.39
C ASP A 432 31.52 -3.10 -39.31
N GLN A 433 31.77 -4.38 -38.97
CA GLN A 433 31.09 -5.23 -37.99
C GLN A 433 31.39 -4.87 -36.52
N SER A 434 30.47 -5.19 -35.60
CA SER A 434 30.82 -5.92 -34.36
C SER A 434 29.59 -6.46 -33.63
N ASN A 435 29.50 -7.79 -33.56
CA ASN A 435 28.64 -8.55 -32.68
C ASN A 435 29.19 -8.56 -31.26
N ASN A 436 28.32 -8.49 -30.24
CA ASN A 436 28.34 -9.50 -29.18
C ASN A 436 27.03 -9.55 -28.39
N GLY A 437 26.45 -10.75 -28.37
CA GLY A 437 25.16 -11.05 -27.75
C GLY A 437 25.17 -10.99 -26.23
N THR A 438 24.02 -10.65 -25.66
CA THR A 438 23.79 -10.68 -24.21
C THR A 438 22.86 -11.84 -23.85
N PRO A 439 23.33 -12.87 -23.11
CA PRO A 439 22.45 -13.80 -22.44
C PRO A 439 22.14 -13.26 -21.03
N GLY A 440 20.91 -12.84 -20.73
CA GLY A 440 20.64 -12.31 -19.38
C GLY A 440 19.25 -11.83 -19.01
N THR A 441 18.19 -12.17 -19.76
CA THR A 441 16.83 -11.67 -19.49
C THR A 441 16.14 -12.33 -18.29
N ASP A 442 16.51 -13.56 -17.92
CA ASP A 442 15.82 -14.30 -16.84
C ASP A 442 16.35 -13.96 -15.42
N VAL A 443 17.67 -13.82 -15.26
CA VAL A 443 18.31 -13.48 -13.97
C VAL A 443 17.92 -12.06 -13.49
N LYS A 444 17.78 -11.10 -14.42
CA LYS A 444 17.40 -9.71 -14.13
C LYS A 444 15.98 -9.61 -13.53
N ASN A 445 15.06 -10.48 -13.97
CA ASN A 445 13.67 -10.49 -13.52
C ASN A 445 13.50 -11.07 -12.10
N ASP A 446 14.30 -12.05 -11.70
CA ASP A 446 14.22 -12.66 -10.37
C ASP A 446 14.77 -11.77 -9.26
N PHE A 447 15.93 -11.13 -9.51
CA PHE A 447 16.52 -10.14 -8.61
C PHE A 447 15.54 -9.02 -8.27
N GLN A 448 14.86 -8.55 -9.30
CA GLN A 448 13.89 -7.48 -9.22
C GLN A 448 12.62 -7.84 -8.41
N LYS A 449 12.26 -9.12 -8.31
CA LYS A 449 11.13 -9.57 -7.49
C LYS A 449 11.53 -9.64 -6.02
N LEU A 450 12.72 -10.15 -5.74
CA LEU A 450 13.27 -10.25 -4.40
C LEU A 450 13.44 -8.86 -3.76
N ARG A 451 13.93 -7.88 -4.54
CA ARG A 451 14.02 -6.48 -4.11
C ARG A 451 12.71 -5.93 -3.55
N THR A 452 11.58 -6.16 -4.21
CA THR A 452 10.27 -5.68 -3.75
C THR A 452 9.85 -6.32 -2.43
N TYR A 453 10.11 -7.62 -2.24
CA TYR A 453 9.77 -8.29 -0.98
C TYR A 453 10.63 -7.83 0.18
N LEU A 454 11.91 -7.58 -0.07
CA LEU A 454 12.84 -7.10 0.94
C LEU A 454 12.57 -5.64 1.32
N LEU A 455 12.09 -4.84 0.35
CA LEU A 455 11.61 -3.50 0.63
C LEU A 455 10.38 -3.55 1.56
N LEU A 456 9.39 -4.39 1.25
CA LEU A 456 8.20 -4.56 2.10
C LEU A 456 8.56 -5.01 3.52
N LEU A 457 9.50 -5.95 3.66
CA LEU A 457 9.96 -6.43 4.96
C LEU A 457 10.76 -5.36 5.73
N GLY A 458 11.63 -4.60 5.05
CA GLY A 458 12.34 -3.47 5.66
C GLY A 458 11.37 -2.39 6.14
N ILE A 459 10.37 -2.06 5.33
CA ILE A 459 9.30 -1.12 5.65
C ILE A 459 8.51 -1.58 6.88
N LEU A 460 8.11 -2.86 6.93
CA LEU A 460 7.50 -3.45 8.11
C LEU A 460 8.39 -3.28 9.35
N ALA A 461 9.62 -3.76 9.28
CA ALA A 461 10.54 -3.72 10.41
C ALA A 461 10.75 -2.29 10.92
N ALA A 462 10.93 -1.33 10.02
CA ALA A 462 11.08 0.09 10.37
C ALA A 462 9.87 0.63 11.14
N THR A 463 8.64 0.31 10.69
CA THR A 463 7.42 0.80 11.37
C THR A 463 7.25 0.25 12.77
N VAL A 464 7.33 -1.07 12.91
CA VAL A 464 7.02 -1.73 14.17
C VAL A 464 8.08 -1.43 15.22
N THR A 465 9.34 -1.33 14.80
CA THR A 465 10.44 -1.00 15.71
C THR A 465 10.45 0.48 16.08
N PHE A 466 10.09 1.37 15.16
CA PHE A 466 9.94 2.79 15.48
C PHE A 466 8.86 2.99 16.55
N GLN A 467 7.66 2.45 16.33
CA GLN A 467 6.55 2.58 17.28
C GLN A 467 6.88 1.95 18.63
N ALA A 468 7.48 0.74 18.64
CA ALA A 468 7.91 0.07 19.87
C ALA A 468 9.03 0.82 20.62
N GLY A 469 9.90 1.53 19.89
CA GLY A 469 10.93 2.36 20.51
C GLY A 469 10.37 3.63 21.14
N MET A 470 9.29 4.18 20.58
CA MET A 470 8.59 5.34 21.14
C MET A 470 7.68 4.99 22.31
N ASN A 471 7.15 3.77 22.34
CA ASN A 471 6.28 3.24 23.38
C ASN A 471 6.85 1.89 23.86
N PRO A 472 7.87 1.90 24.74
CA PRO A 472 8.50 0.69 25.22
C PRO A 472 7.51 -0.16 26.04
N PRO A 473 7.68 -1.50 26.03
CA PRO A 473 6.86 -2.40 26.80
C PRO A 473 6.95 -2.04 28.28
N GLY A 474 5.81 -2.01 28.97
CA GLY A 474 5.72 -1.62 30.37
C GLY A 474 5.32 -0.16 30.59
N GLY A 475 5.32 0.68 29.54
CA GLY A 475 4.93 2.07 29.66
C GLY A 475 6.00 2.96 30.30
N PHE A 476 5.57 4.12 30.76
CA PHE A 476 6.41 5.16 31.36
C PHE A 476 5.91 5.48 32.76
N TRP A 477 6.84 5.85 33.65
CA TRP A 477 6.49 6.42 34.93
C TRP A 477 5.77 7.77 34.73
N THR A 478 4.80 8.04 35.58
CA THR A 478 3.98 9.27 35.54
C THR A 478 4.27 10.19 36.72
N ASP A 479 5.29 9.89 37.53
CA ASP A 479 5.66 10.63 38.73
C ASP A 479 7.18 10.66 38.93
N ASN A 480 7.63 11.46 39.89
CA ASN A 480 9.04 11.61 40.27
C ASN A 480 9.31 10.97 41.65
N SER A 481 8.91 9.71 41.83
CA SER A 481 9.07 8.97 43.08
C SER A 481 10.10 7.84 42.95
N ASP A 482 10.43 7.14 44.04
CA ASP A 482 11.23 5.90 44.06
C ASP A 482 12.56 5.89 43.26
N GLY A 483 13.15 7.07 43.03
CA GLY A 483 14.41 7.22 42.29
C GLY A 483 14.26 7.16 40.75
N HIS A 484 13.02 7.16 40.23
CA HIS A 484 12.72 7.38 38.81
C HIS A 484 12.19 8.79 38.55
N ILE A 485 12.22 9.17 37.28
CA ILE A 485 11.70 10.46 36.80
C ILE A 485 10.54 10.14 35.84
N ALA A 486 9.50 10.97 35.86
CA ALA A 486 8.39 10.85 34.94
C ALA A 486 8.89 10.75 33.47
N GLY A 487 8.28 9.87 32.69
CA GLY A 487 8.69 9.62 31.31
C GLY A 487 9.87 8.65 31.16
N ASP A 488 10.47 8.16 32.25
CA ASP A 488 11.40 7.03 32.21
C ASP A 488 10.66 5.70 31.96
N PRO A 489 11.21 4.77 31.15
CA PRO A 489 10.57 3.48 30.88
C PRO A 489 10.49 2.61 32.13
N ILE A 490 9.28 2.17 32.51
CA ILE A 490 9.06 1.36 33.71
C ILE A 490 9.85 0.06 33.66
N LEU A 491 9.89 -0.60 32.48
CA LEU A 491 10.62 -1.86 32.30
C LEU A 491 12.12 -1.73 32.56
N GLU A 492 12.70 -0.54 32.37
CA GLU A 492 14.11 -0.30 32.69
C GLU A 492 14.35 -0.37 34.20
N ALA A 493 13.45 0.18 35.01
CA ALA A 493 13.52 0.16 36.46
C ALA A 493 13.26 -1.26 37.02
N ILE A 494 12.18 -1.92 36.58
CA ILE A 494 11.78 -3.23 37.14
C ILE A 494 12.63 -4.40 36.64
N SER A 495 13.18 -4.31 35.42
CA SER A 495 13.95 -5.40 34.81
C SER A 495 14.98 -4.86 33.80
N PRO A 496 16.07 -4.24 34.28
CA PRO A 496 17.03 -3.54 33.42
C PRO A 496 17.68 -4.46 32.38
N LYS A 497 17.88 -5.74 32.71
CA LYS A 497 18.40 -6.73 31.75
C LYS A 497 17.43 -6.96 30.59
N ARG A 498 16.13 -7.11 30.86
CA ARG A 498 15.10 -7.31 29.81
C ARG A 498 14.93 -6.07 28.96
N TYR A 499 14.88 -4.90 29.59
CA TYR A 499 14.79 -3.63 28.87
C TYR A 499 15.99 -3.43 27.92
N LYS A 500 17.22 -3.68 28.39
CA LYS A 500 18.41 -3.58 27.53
C LYS A 500 18.35 -4.53 26.33
N ILE A 501 17.94 -5.78 26.53
CA ILE A 501 17.76 -6.74 25.43
C ILE A 501 16.71 -6.22 24.43
N PHE A 502 15.54 -5.81 24.93
CA PHE A 502 14.49 -5.22 24.11
C PHE A 502 15.01 -4.02 23.29
N PHE A 503 15.60 -3.03 23.96
CA PHE A 503 16.06 -1.79 23.35
C PHE A 503 17.12 -2.04 22.28
N TYR A 504 18.16 -2.83 22.57
CA TYR A 504 19.24 -3.07 21.61
C TYR A 504 18.77 -3.90 20.42
N CYS A 505 17.95 -4.94 20.64
CA CYS A 505 17.38 -5.73 19.55
C CYS A 505 16.44 -4.90 18.67
N ASN A 506 15.58 -4.06 19.28
CA ASN A 506 14.65 -3.20 18.58
C ASN A 506 15.37 -2.11 17.77
N ALA A 507 16.35 -1.41 18.37
CA ALA A 507 17.14 -0.38 17.70
C ALA A 507 17.99 -0.96 16.56
N THR A 508 18.56 -2.15 16.75
CA THR A 508 19.30 -2.85 15.70
C THR A 508 18.38 -3.20 14.52
N ALA A 509 17.19 -3.74 14.78
CA ALA A 509 16.21 -4.02 13.73
C ALA A 509 15.75 -2.74 13.00
N PHE A 510 15.51 -1.65 13.73
CA PHE A 510 15.15 -0.34 13.14
C PHE A 510 16.24 0.16 12.19
N VAL A 511 17.48 0.32 12.66
CA VAL A 511 18.54 0.89 11.81
C VAL A 511 18.92 -0.05 10.67
N ALA A 512 18.95 -1.37 10.90
CA ALA A 512 19.18 -2.34 9.82
C ALA A 512 18.08 -2.29 8.76
N SER A 513 16.83 -2.05 9.15
CA SER A 513 15.72 -1.89 8.21
C SER A 513 15.83 -0.62 7.36
N LEU A 514 16.25 0.51 7.95
CA LEU A 514 16.58 1.73 7.20
C LEU A 514 17.75 1.51 6.24
N ALA A 515 18.78 0.79 6.68
CA ALA A 515 19.92 0.40 5.82
C ALA A 515 19.46 -0.42 4.61
N ILE A 516 18.56 -1.39 4.83
CA ILE A 516 17.94 -2.19 3.76
C ILE A 516 17.19 -1.27 2.79
N ILE A 517 16.36 -0.36 3.28
CA ILE A 517 15.60 0.58 2.45
C ILE A 517 16.54 1.43 1.57
N ILE A 518 17.60 1.98 2.17
CA ILE A 518 18.61 2.80 1.47
C ILE A 518 19.36 1.97 0.41
N ILE A 519 19.87 0.80 0.78
CA ILE A 519 20.60 -0.10 -0.13
C ILE A 519 19.71 -0.51 -1.31
N LEU A 520 18.46 -0.88 -1.02
CA LEU A 520 17.49 -1.32 -2.01
C LEU A 520 17.04 -0.21 -2.95
N GLN A 521 17.28 1.06 -2.64
CA GLN A 521 16.85 2.14 -3.52
C GLN A 521 17.77 2.29 -4.74
N SER A 522 19.08 2.09 -4.57
CA SER A 522 20.05 2.19 -5.65
C SER A 522 20.21 0.85 -6.38
N GLN A 523 19.95 0.83 -7.69
CA GLN A 523 20.08 -0.39 -8.51
C GLN A 523 21.52 -0.90 -8.54
N LEU A 524 22.48 0.01 -8.66
CA LEU A 524 23.90 -0.33 -8.72
C LEU A 524 24.36 -0.98 -7.41
N ILE A 525 23.97 -0.40 -6.27
CA ILE A 525 24.31 -0.93 -4.93
C ILE A 525 23.61 -2.26 -4.69
N THR A 526 22.34 -2.40 -5.09
CA THR A 526 21.58 -3.64 -4.86
C THR A 526 22.17 -4.82 -5.62
N ILE A 527 22.60 -4.64 -6.88
CA ILE A 527 23.19 -5.72 -7.69
C ILE A 527 24.47 -6.25 -7.02
N HIS A 528 25.33 -5.35 -6.56
CA HIS A 528 26.58 -5.72 -5.89
C HIS A 528 26.35 -6.28 -4.48
N ALA A 529 25.41 -5.72 -3.72
CA ALA A 529 25.06 -6.19 -2.37
C ALA A 529 24.48 -7.62 -2.40
N MET A 530 23.63 -7.91 -3.38
CA MET A 530 23.07 -9.24 -3.61
C MET A 530 24.13 -10.27 -3.99
N ARG A 531 25.14 -9.87 -4.78
CA ARG A 531 26.30 -10.73 -5.11
C ARG A 531 27.13 -11.11 -3.88
N ARG A 532 27.03 -10.35 -2.79
CA ARG A 532 27.82 -10.52 -1.56
C ARG A 532 27.01 -11.02 -0.35
N HIS A 533 25.78 -11.53 -0.55
CA HIS A 533 24.88 -12.00 0.52
C HIS A 533 24.54 -10.96 1.62
N VAL A 534 24.90 -9.68 1.44
CA VAL A 534 24.71 -8.59 2.42
C VAL A 534 23.24 -8.39 2.77
N LEU A 535 22.38 -8.48 1.77
CA LEU A 535 20.96 -8.25 1.95
C LEU A 535 20.29 -9.41 2.73
N GLN A 536 20.84 -10.63 2.62
CA GLN A 536 20.38 -11.78 3.39
C GLN A 536 20.83 -11.69 4.84
N THR A 537 22.08 -11.27 5.11
CA THR A 537 22.58 -11.07 6.48
C THR A 537 21.84 -9.94 7.19
N ALA A 538 21.60 -8.81 6.50
CA ALA A 538 20.81 -7.70 7.04
C ALA A 538 19.36 -8.12 7.35
N MET A 539 18.73 -8.91 6.48
CA MET A 539 17.38 -9.45 6.70
C MET A 539 17.33 -10.39 7.92
N THR A 540 18.28 -11.32 8.01
CA THR A 540 18.39 -12.22 9.17
C THR A 540 18.57 -11.42 10.46
N LEU A 541 19.42 -10.40 10.44
CA LEU A 541 19.65 -9.50 11.57
C LEU A 541 18.38 -8.73 11.97
N VAL A 542 17.59 -8.24 10.99
CA VAL A 542 16.28 -7.62 11.25
C VAL A 542 15.31 -8.60 11.92
N LEU A 543 15.20 -9.82 11.42
CA LEU A 543 14.27 -10.81 11.97
C LEU A 543 14.68 -11.26 13.38
N PHE A 544 15.97 -11.50 13.62
CA PHE A 544 16.48 -11.77 14.97
C PHE A 544 16.27 -10.60 15.92
N GLY A 545 16.48 -9.36 15.45
CA GLY A 545 16.21 -8.16 16.24
C GLY A 545 14.72 -8.06 16.62
N LEU A 546 13.80 -8.31 15.67
CA LEU A 546 12.36 -8.31 15.94
C LEU A 546 11.96 -9.42 16.92
N MET A 547 12.42 -10.66 16.72
CA MET A 547 12.11 -11.79 17.61
C MET A 547 12.68 -11.57 19.01
N GLY A 548 13.93 -11.09 19.11
CA GLY A 548 14.58 -10.79 20.39
C GLY A 548 13.86 -9.67 21.15
N ALA A 549 13.48 -8.60 20.46
CA ALA A 549 12.68 -7.53 21.03
C ALA A 549 11.31 -8.03 21.50
N TYR A 550 10.62 -8.82 20.69
CA TYR A 550 9.32 -9.38 21.06
C TYR A 550 9.38 -10.29 22.30
N VAL A 551 10.37 -11.19 22.38
CA VAL A 551 10.56 -12.09 23.53
C VAL A 551 10.80 -11.29 24.81
N ALA A 552 11.67 -10.28 24.74
CA ALA A 552 12.01 -9.45 25.90
C ALA A 552 10.86 -8.51 26.30
N GLY A 553 10.11 -7.99 25.33
CA GLY A 553 9.05 -7.00 25.52
C GLY A 553 7.71 -7.60 25.95
N SER A 554 7.29 -8.73 25.37
CA SER A 554 5.95 -9.33 25.62
C SER A 554 5.86 -10.13 26.92
N SER A 555 7.00 -10.62 27.45
CA SER A 555 7.02 -11.52 28.60
C SER A 555 7.63 -10.88 29.84
N ARG A 556 6.91 -10.99 30.96
CA ARG A 556 7.40 -10.61 32.31
C ARG A 556 7.85 -11.82 33.14
N LYS A 557 7.25 -12.99 32.93
CA LYS A 557 7.57 -14.23 33.64
C LYS A 557 8.53 -15.12 32.84
N PHE A 558 9.25 -15.99 33.54
CA PHE A 558 10.14 -16.97 32.93
C PHE A 558 9.39 -17.99 32.08
N SER A 559 8.22 -18.49 32.54
CA SER A 559 7.42 -19.48 31.81
C SER A 559 6.89 -18.98 30.47
N THR A 560 6.38 -17.75 30.41
CA THR A 560 5.91 -17.14 29.15
C THR A 560 7.08 -16.87 28.20
N SER A 561 8.24 -16.45 28.75
CA SER A 561 9.47 -16.29 27.96
C SER A 561 9.95 -17.62 27.36
N ILE A 562 9.90 -18.73 28.12
CA ILE A 562 10.26 -20.07 27.61
C ILE A 562 9.35 -20.45 26.44
N TYR A 563 8.04 -20.25 26.57
CA TYR A 563 7.10 -20.58 25.48
C TYR A 563 7.46 -19.86 24.18
N VAL A 564 7.65 -18.54 24.23
CA VAL A 564 8.01 -17.77 23.03
C VAL A 564 9.39 -18.18 22.50
N PHE A 565 10.35 -18.48 23.39
CA PHE A 565 11.67 -18.97 22.99
C PHE A 565 11.62 -20.34 22.29
N ILE A 566 10.80 -21.28 22.79
CA ILE A 566 10.55 -22.57 22.14
C ILE A 566 9.94 -22.34 20.76
N LEU A 567 8.98 -21.43 20.64
CA LEU A 567 8.36 -21.08 19.37
C LEU A 567 9.39 -20.49 18.38
N VAL A 568 10.33 -19.67 18.86
CA VAL A 568 11.48 -19.19 18.09
C VAL A 568 12.33 -20.35 17.60
N LEU A 569 12.73 -21.26 18.50
CA LEU A 569 13.52 -22.44 18.14
C LEU A 569 12.78 -23.34 17.15
N LEU A 570 11.47 -23.52 17.29
CA LEU A 570 10.65 -24.31 16.37
C LEU A 570 10.66 -23.69 14.97
N VAL A 571 10.43 -22.38 14.87
CA VAL A 571 10.50 -21.66 13.58
C VAL A 571 11.89 -21.82 12.95
N PHE A 572 12.95 -21.67 13.73
CA PHE A 572 14.32 -21.83 13.23
C PHE A 572 14.64 -23.27 12.84
N ALA A 573 14.32 -24.25 13.69
CA ALA A 573 14.50 -25.67 13.39
C ALA A 573 13.74 -26.04 12.12
N TYR A 574 12.52 -25.55 11.95
CA TYR A 574 11.73 -25.73 10.75
C TYR A 574 12.39 -25.09 9.51
N VAL A 575 12.83 -23.83 9.60
CA VAL A 575 13.51 -23.13 8.48
C VAL A 575 14.82 -23.84 8.11
N VAL A 576 15.62 -24.27 9.09
CA VAL A 576 16.89 -24.97 8.90
C VAL A 576 16.67 -26.38 8.34
N LEU A 577 15.74 -27.14 8.90
CA LEU A 577 15.36 -28.49 8.42
C LEU A 577 14.90 -28.42 6.95
N HIS A 578 14.04 -27.45 6.62
CA HIS A 578 13.57 -27.22 5.26
C HIS A 578 14.68 -26.71 4.32
N THR A 579 15.68 -25.98 4.84
CA THR A 579 16.83 -25.48 4.07
C THR A 579 17.90 -26.54 3.82
N LEU A 580 18.15 -27.46 4.77
CA LEU A 580 19.23 -28.45 4.74
C LEU A 580 18.81 -29.82 4.17
N TYR A 581 17.63 -30.35 4.52
CA TYR A 581 17.25 -31.74 4.18
C TYR A 581 16.49 -31.89 2.86
N VAL A 582 15.72 -30.88 2.49
CA VAL A 582 14.91 -30.90 1.26
C VAL A 582 15.75 -30.78 -0.04
N PRO A 583 16.93 -30.10 -0.07
CA PRO A 583 17.79 -30.13 -1.25
C PRO A 583 18.38 -31.52 -1.59
N PRO A 584 19.02 -32.27 -0.67
CA PRO A 584 19.64 -33.55 -1.00
C PRO A 584 18.61 -34.63 -1.31
N ILE A 585 17.51 -34.76 -0.54
CA ILE A 585 16.50 -35.81 -0.77
C ILE A 585 15.81 -35.64 -2.12
N ILE A 586 15.43 -34.40 -2.48
CA ILE A 586 14.82 -34.13 -3.80
C ILE A 586 15.87 -34.20 -4.90
N LYS A 587 17.13 -33.78 -4.68
CA LYS A 587 18.18 -33.95 -5.68
C LYS A 587 18.42 -35.44 -5.97
N ILE A 588 18.49 -36.28 -4.92
CA ILE A 588 18.64 -37.74 -5.03
C ILE A 588 17.42 -38.35 -5.73
N TRP A 589 16.21 -37.94 -5.36
CA TRP A 589 14.97 -38.44 -5.98
C TRP A 589 14.79 -37.95 -7.43
N TRP A 590 15.21 -36.72 -7.75
CA TRP A 590 15.12 -36.12 -9.08
C TRP A 590 16.20 -36.63 -10.03
N GLU A 591 17.44 -36.79 -9.55
CA GLU A 591 18.51 -37.48 -10.29
C GLU A 591 18.19 -38.97 -10.51
N SER A 592 17.39 -39.59 -9.64
CA SER A 592 16.92 -40.96 -9.80
C SER A 592 15.78 -41.13 -10.83
N ILE A 593 15.09 -40.05 -11.24
CA ILE A 593 13.87 -40.16 -12.08
C ILE A 593 14.06 -39.63 -13.49
N ILE A 594 14.93 -38.63 -13.73
CA ILE A 594 15.06 -38.02 -15.05
C ILE A 594 16.52 -37.77 -15.42
N GLY A 595 17.13 -38.74 -16.10
CA GLY A 595 18.28 -38.51 -16.96
C GLY A 595 17.85 -37.84 -18.26
N ALA A 596 17.41 -36.57 -18.24
CA ALA A 596 17.23 -35.75 -19.44
C ALA A 596 16.98 -34.28 -19.09
N SER A 597 17.80 -33.42 -19.69
CA SER A 597 17.70 -31.97 -19.71
C SER A 597 16.31 -31.49 -20.12
N SER A 598 15.67 -30.66 -19.29
CA SER A 598 14.60 -29.77 -19.73
C SER A 598 14.84 -28.37 -19.19
N ARG A 599 14.96 -27.41 -20.12
CA ARG A 599 14.92 -25.97 -19.82
C ARG A 599 13.53 -25.62 -19.29
N PRO A 600 13.41 -24.71 -18.31
CA PRO A 600 12.11 -24.35 -17.77
C PRO A 600 11.33 -23.53 -18.81
N THR A 601 10.24 -24.09 -19.33
CA THR A 601 9.20 -23.35 -20.04
C THR A 601 8.17 -22.87 -19.01
N ASP A 602 7.88 -21.57 -19.00
CA ASP A 602 6.98 -20.90 -18.04
C ASP A 602 5.54 -21.47 -18.17
N THR A 603 5.14 -22.38 -17.29
CA THR A 603 3.80 -22.99 -17.31
C THR A 603 2.71 -22.01 -16.80
N PRO A 604 1.42 -22.18 -17.20
CA PRO A 604 0.31 -21.39 -16.67
C PRO A 604 0.15 -21.48 -15.14
N GLU A 605 0.49 -22.64 -14.57
CA GLU A 605 0.45 -22.90 -13.12
C GLU A 605 1.46 -22.02 -12.36
N ASP A 606 2.70 -21.88 -12.86
CA ASP A 606 3.73 -21.06 -12.22
C ASP A 606 3.36 -19.57 -12.14
N LYS A 607 2.62 -19.05 -13.12
CA LYS A 607 2.13 -17.65 -13.08
C LYS A 607 1.14 -17.42 -11.93
N ASP A 608 0.31 -18.41 -11.60
CA ASP A 608 -0.66 -18.29 -10.51
C ASP A 608 -0.03 -18.42 -9.13
N LEU A 609 0.89 -19.39 -8.96
CA LEU A 609 1.66 -19.55 -7.73
C LEU A 609 2.39 -18.25 -7.34
N ARG A 610 2.93 -17.55 -8.35
CA ARG A 610 3.60 -16.25 -8.17
C ARG A 610 2.64 -15.12 -7.76
N LYS A 611 1.37 -15.14 -8.21
CA LYS A 611 0.35 -14.17 -7.77
C LYS A 611 -0.04 -14.43 -6.31
N ARG A 612 -0.29 -15.69 -5.95
CA ARG A 612 -0.65 -16.12 -4.59
C ARG A 612 0.43 -15.78 -3.55
N ARG A 613 1.70 -16.00 -3.91
CA ARG A 613 2.87 -15.65 -3.07
C ARG A 613 2.86 -14.19 -2.61
N LYS A 614 2.57 -13.25 -3.52
CA LYS A 614 2.56 -11.81 -3.20
C LYS A 614 1.53 -11.45 -2.14
N PHE A 615 0.34 -12.06 -2.23
CA PHE A 615 -0.74 -11.81 -1.28
C PHE A 615 -0.48 -12.42 0.08
N LEU A 616 0.06 -13.65 0.11
CA LEU A 616 0.41 -14.30 1.37
C LEU A 616 1.52 -13.56 2.13
N ILE A 617 2.52 -13.01 1.42
CA ILE A 617 3.54 -12.17 2.04
C ILE A 617 2.91 -10.92 2.66
N LEU A 618 2.03 -10.24 1.93
CA LEU A 618 1.40 -9.02 2.44
C LEU A 618 0.54 -9.28 3.67
N LEU A 619 -0.21 -10.39 3.68
CA LEU A 619 -1.00 -10.83 4.82
C LEU A 619 -0.11 -11.14 6.04
N ALA A 620 0.96 -11.93 5.84
CA ALA A 620 1.87 -12.31 6.91
C ALA A 620 2.64 -11.10 7.48
N ILE A 621 3.06 -10.17 6.62
CA ILE A 621 3.70 -8.92 7.04
C ILE A 621 2.76 -8.10 7.93
N LEU A 622 1.49 -7.99 7.55
CA LEU A 622 0.52 -7.27 8.34
C LEU A 622 0.24 -7.96 9.67
N ALA A 623 -0.04 -9.27 9.64
CA ALA A 623 -0.32 -10.05 10.82
C ALA A 623 0.86 -9.98 11.81
N ALA A 624 2.10 -10.11 11.34
CA ALA A 624 3.30 -9.87 12.15
C ALA A 624 3.33 -8.46 12.77
N SER A 625 2.94 -7.43 12.02
CA SER A 625 2.92 -6.04 12.50
C SER A 625 1.98 -5.84 13.69
N ILE A 626 0.72 -6.25 13.51
CA ILE A 626 -0.33 -6.04 14.52
C ILE A 626 -0.09 -6.90 15.76
N THR A 627 0.38 -8.14 15.60
CA THR A 627 0.69 -9.02 16.74
C THR A 627 1.94 -8.55 17.47
N TYR A 628 2.95 -8.03 16.76
CA TYR A 628 4.13 -7.47 17.42
C TYR A 628 3.75 -6.31 18.35
N GLN A 629 2.99 -5.34 17.84
CA GLN A 629 2.56 -4.18 18.62
C GLN A 629 1.68 -4.57 19.81
N THR A 630 0.70 -5.45 19.59
CA THR A 630 -0.26 -5.84 20.63
C THR A 630 0.30 -6.85 21.63
N GLY A 631 1.36 -7.59 21.27
CA GLY A 631 2.07 -8.45 22.20
C GLY A 631 3.00 -7.68 23.14
N ILE A 632 3.59 -6.55 22.70
CA ILE A 632 4.41 -5.69 23.56
C ILE A 632 3.59 -4.61 24.30
N SER A 633 2.39 -4.30 23.80
CA SER A 633 1.42 -3.39 24.41
C SER A 633 0.05 -4.10 24.47
N PRO A 634 -0.17 -4.94 25.50
CA PRO A 634 -1.39 -5.74 25.61
C PRO A 634 -2.62 -4.86 25.85
N PRO A 635 -3.82 -5.37 25.57
CA PRO A 635 -5.08 -4.70 25.88
C PRO A 635 -5.11 -4.30 27.35
N GLY A 636 -5.68 -3.13 27.68
CA GLY A 636 -5.69 -2.61 29.04
C GLY A 636 -4.41 -1.90 29.49
N GLY A 637 -3.34 -1.92 28.70
CA GLY A 637 -2.09 -1.22 29.05
C GLY A 637 -1.35 -1.86 30.23
N PHE A 638 -0.62 -1.02 30.96
CA PHE A 638 0.23 -1.40 32.09
C PHE A 638 -0.11 -0.59 33.32
N TRP A 639 0.10 -1.18 34.49
CA TRP A 639 0.13 -0.44 35.75
C TRP A 639 1.24 0.60 35.75
N THR A 640 0.94 1.80 36.23
CA THR A 640 1.86 2.94 36.31
C THR A 640 2.44 3.13 37.71
N ASP A 641 1.84 2.52 38.72
CA ASP A 641 2.21 2.60 40.13
C ASP A 641 2.40 1.20 40.75
N ASN A 642 2.76 1.17 42.04
CA ASN A 642 2.88 -0.06 42.83
C ASN A 642 1.84 -0.14 43.95
N GLU A 643 0.69 0.51 43.77
CA GLU A 643 -0.35 0.60 44.79
C GLU A 643 -1.31 -0.59 44.71
N ASN A 644 -2.14 -0.77 45.76
CA ASN A 644 -3.23 -1.75 45.81
C ASN A 644 -2.84 -3.22 45.53
N GLY A 645 -1.56 -3.59 45.73
CA GLY A 645 -1.05 -4.94 45.52
C GLY A 645 -0.68 -5.27 44.07
N HIS A 646 -0.82 -4.31 43.16
CA HIS A 646 -0.36 -4.41 41.78
C HIS A 646 1.09 -3.90 41.66
N ARG A 647 1.69 -4.09 40.48
CA ARG A 647 3.09 -3.71 40.25
C ARG A 647 3.26 -3.03 38.90
N ALA A 648 3.93 -1.89 38.91
CA ALA A 648 4.20 -1.08 37.74
C ALA A 648 4.85 -1.91 36.62
N GLY A 649 4.43 -1.66 35.38
CA GLY A 649 4.94 -2.32 34.17
C GLY A 649 4.44 -3.76 33.95
N TYR A 650 3.58 -4.28 34.84
CA TYR A 650 2.75 -5.45 34.59
C TYR A 650 1.45 -5.03 33.90
N SER A 651 0.92 -5.89 33.03
CA SER A 651 -0.28 -5.58 32.26
C SER A 651 -1.53 -5.66 33.12
N VAL A 652 -2.35 -4.61 33.14
CA VAL A 652 -3.60 -4.53 33.92
C VAL A 652 -4.53 -5.70 33.57
N PHE A 653 -4.66 -6.00 32.27
CA PHE A 653 -5.51 -7.10 31.78
C PHE A 653 -5.09 -8.49 32.30
N ARG A 654 -3.82 -8.67 32.65
CA ARG A 654 -3.33 -9.96 33.19
C ARG A 654 -3.74 -10.16 34.63
N ASP A 655 -3.76 -9.11 35.43
CA ASP A 655 -4.03 -9.23 36.86
C ASP A 655 -5.53 -9.39 37.08
N GLU A 656 -6.36 -8.59 36.40
CA GLU A 656 -7.83 -8.65 36.52
C GLU A 656 -8.47 -9.80 35.73
N PHE A 657 -7.97 -10.09 34.51
CA PHE A 657 -8.57 -11.10 33.62
C PHE A 657 -7.57 -12.19 33.22
N ARG A 658 -6.90 -12.78 34.22
CA ARG A 658 -5.77 -13.70 34.08
C ARG A 658 -5.93 -14.80 33.03
N GLU A 659 -7.04 -15.54 33.06
CA GLU A 659 -7.24 -16.65 32.12
C GLU A 659 -7.44 -16.16 30.69
N ARG A 660 -8.14 -15.04 30.49
CA ARG A 660 -8.30 -14.41 29.17
C ARG A 660 -6.99 -13.88 28.63
N TYR A 661 -6.23 -13.18 29.48
CA TYR A 661 -4.91 -12.70 29.11
C TYR A 661 -3.99 -13.85 28.68
N ARG A 662 -4.03 -14.98 29.39
CA ARG A 662 -3.24 -16.17 29.04
C ARG A 662 -3.59 -16.68 27.64
N VAL A 663 -4.88 -16.83 27.34
CA VAL A 663 -5.35 -17.26 26.02
C VAL A 663 -4.97 -16.24 24.94
N PHE A 664 -5.20 -14.95 25.19
CA PHE A 664 -4.79 -13.85 24.31
C PHE A 664 -3.30 -13.91 23.99
N PHE A 665 -2.45 -14.02 25.01
CA PHE A 665 -1.00 -14.03 24.87
C PHE A 665 -0.50 -15.18 24.00
N TYR A 666 -1.00 -16.41 24.23
CA TYR A 666 -0.57 -17.56 23.45
C TYR A 666 -1.02 -17.48 21.98
N PHE A 667 -2.26 -17.08 21.72
CA PHE A 667 -2.74 -16.86 20.36
C PHE A 667 -1.97 -15.73 19.66
N ASN A 668 -1.74 -14.61 20.34
CA ASN A 668 -1.01 -13.48 19.77
C ASN A 668 0.44 -13.84 19.43
N ALA A 669 1.16 -14.50 20.35
CA ALA A 669 2.52 -14.96 20.11
C ALA A 669 2.61 -16.02 18.99
N THR A 670 1.63 -16.93 18.92
CA THR A 670 1.54 -17.92 17.84
C THR A 670 1.34 -17.25 16.49
N ALA A 671 0.41 -16.30 16.39
CA ALA A 671 0.17 -15.52 15.17
C ALA A 671 1.42 -14.76 14.72
N PHE A 672 2.10 -14.05 15.64
CA PHE A 672 3.35 -13.34 15.32
C PHE A 672 4.41 -14.26 14.71
N MET A 673 4.63 -15.42 15.33
CA MET A 673 5.67 -16.34 14.92
C MET A 673 5.31 -17.13 13.67
N ALA A 674 4.04 -17.52 13.51
CA ALA A 674 3.53 -18.10 12.28
C ALA A 674 3.66 -17.12 11.11
N SER A 675 3.31 -15.85 11.32
CA SER A 675 3.50 -14.77 10.35
C SER A 675 4.96 -14.56 9.93
N LEU A 676 5.90 -14.58 10.88
CA LEU A 676 7.34 -14.53 10.56
C LEU A 676 7.81 -15.77 9.80
N ALA A 677 7.33 -16.97 10.16
CA ALA A 677 7.64 -18.21 9.46
C ALA A 677 7.11 -18.21 8.02
N VAL A 678 5.85 -17.78 7.81
CA VAL A 678 5.26 -17.58 6.48
C VAL A 678 6.09 -16.58 5.68
N THR A 679 6.49 -15.46 6.28
CA THR A 679 7.34 -14.46 5.63
C THR A 679 8.70 -15.04 5.22
N LEU A 680 9.36 -15.78 6.09
CA LEU A 680 10.63 -16.46 5.82
C LEU A 680 10.54 -17.48 4.67
N LEU A 681 9.50 -18.34 4.71
CA LEU A 681 9.24 -19.32 3.66
C LEU A 681 8.97 -18.66 2.31
N LEU A 682 8.27 -17.53 2.30
CA LEU A 682 7.85 -16.86 1.08
C LEU A 682 8.89 -15.88 0.53
N VAL A 683 9.85 -15.39 1.32
CA VAL A 683 10.90 -14.47 0.82
C VAL A 683 11.93 -15.19 -0.06
N SER A 684 12.35 -16.41 0.31
CA SER A 684 13.28 -17.19 -0.52
C SER A 684 12.56 -17.86 -1.70
N LYS A 685 13.00 -17.60 -2.95
CA LYS A 685 12.45 -18.29 -4.14
C LYS A 685 12.61 -19.81 -4.03
N ARG A 686 13.72 -20.28 -3.44
CA ARG A 686 14.05 -21.69 -3.24
C ARG A 686 13.19 -22.37 -2.18
N LEU A 687 12.81 -21.65 -1.12
CA LEU A 687 11.92 -22.16 -0.07
C LEU A 687 10.45 -22.07 -0.50
N CYS A 688 10.07 -21.03 -1.25
CA CYS A 688 8.71 -20.80 -1.71
C CYS A 688 8.24 -21.85 -2.70
N ASP A 689 9.05 -22.20 -3.70
CA ASP A 689 8.65 -23.15 -4.76
C ASP A 689 8.37 -24.56 -4.21
N LYS A 690 9.06 -24.89 -3.12
CA LYS A 690 8.92 -26.15 -2.38
C LYS A 690 7.83 -26.09 -1.31
N GLY A 691 7.74 -24.98 -0.58
CA GLY A 691 6.74 -24.75 0.46
C GLY A 691 5.32 -24.60 -0.08
N LEU A 692 5.14 -24.13 -1.32
CA LEU A 692 3.82 -24.02 -1.95
C LEU A 692 3.25 -25.36 -2.39
N LYS A 693 4.11 -26.34 -2.67
CA LYS A 693 3.74 -27.74 -2.98
C LYS A 693 3.43 -28.55 -1.70
N CYS A 694 3.92 -28.10 -0.55
CA CYS A 694 3.74 -28.77 0.74
C CYS A 694 2.50 -28.23 1.50
N TYR A 695 1.79 -29.10 2.22
CA TYR A 695 0.69 -28.72 3.11
C TYR A 695 1.12 -27.75 4.24
N ALA A 696 2.43 -27.65 4.51
CA ALA A 696 2.99 -26.84 5.59
C ALA A 696 2.70 -25.33 5.46
N LEU A 697 2.80 -24.73 4.27
CA LEU A 697 2.50 -23.30 4.11
C LEU A 697 1.01 -23.02 4.35
N ARG A 698 0.14 -23.92 3.89
CA ARG A 698 -1.33 -23.80 4.10
C ARG A 698 -1.68 -23.96 5.58
N ALA A 699 -1.06 -24.93 6.26
CA ALA A 699 -1.24 -25.14 7.69
C ALA A 699 -0.75 -23.92 8.50
N CYS A 700 0.39 -23.32 8.13
CA CYS A 700 0.94 -22.16 8.81
C CYS A 700 0.06 -20.91 8.63
N VAL A 701 -0.46 -20.66 7.42
CA VAL A 701 -1.41 -19.56 7.17
C VAL A 701 -2.74 -19.78 7.90
N LEU A 702 -3.22 -21.02 7.99
CA LEU A 702 -4.44 -21.34 8.74
C LEU A 702 -4.22 -21.14 10.25
N ALA A 703 -3.09 -21.61 10.77
CA ALA A 703 -2.70 -21.40 12.17
C ALA A 703 -2.59 -19.91 12.51
N ASP A 704 -2.01 -19.12 11.61
CA ASP A 704 -1.90 -17.66 11.72
C ASP A 704 -3.29 -17.00 11.80
N LEU A 705 -4.20 -17.32 10.88
CA LEU A 705 -5.55 -16.76 10.84
C LEU A 705 -6.38 -17.15 12.08
N ILE A 706 -6.37 -18.42 12.48
CA ILE A 706 -7.09 -18.90 13.68
C ILE A 706 -6.53 -18.20 14.92
N SER A 707 -5.20 -18.08 15.00
CA SER A 707 -4.55 -17.42 16.12
C SER A 707 -4.87 -15.93 16.17
N LEU A 708 -4.95 -15.25 15.03
CA LEU A 708 -5.36 -13.85 14.97
C LEU A 708 -6.80 -13.64 15.44
N ILE A 709 -7.73 -14.51 15.01
CA ILE A 709 -9.14 -14.46 15.46
C ILE A 709 -9.24 -14.73 16.96
N GLY A 710 -8.51 -15.73 17.47
CA GLY A 710 -8.47 -16.05 18.90
C GLY A 710 -7.93 -14.90 19.75
N ALA A 711 -6.86 -14.25 19.29
CA ALA A 711 -6.31 -13.06 19.95
C ALA A 711 -7.32 -11.90 19.95
N PHE A 712 -7.99 -11.64 18.82
CA PHE A 712 -9.02 -10.59 18.76
C PHE A 712 -10.19 -10.86 19.72
N ALA A 713 -10.77 -12.07 19.66
CA ALA A 713 -11.95 -12.42 20.45
C ALA A 713 -11.69 -12.42 21.97
N THR A 714 -10.48 -12.76 22.39
CA THR A 714 -10.10 -12.77 23.81
C THR A 714 -9.61 -11.43 24.32
N GLY A 715 -8.88 -10.67 23.50
CA GLY A 715 -8.34 -9.36 23.88
C GLY A 715 -9.39 -8.24 23.86
N SER A 716 -10.35 -8.27 22.93
CA SER A 716 -11.36 -7.22 22.77
C SER A 716 -12.58 -7.36 23.70
N CYS A 717 -12.73 -8.52 24.34
CA CYS A 717 -13.91 -8.84 25.15
C CYS A 717 -13.55 -9.18 26.59
N ARG A 718 -14.22 -8.50 27.53
CA ARG A 718 -14.14 -8.81 28.97
C ARG A 718 -15.10 -9.94 29.40
N LYS A 719 -16.22 -10.15 28.69
CA LYS A 719 -17.23 -11.18 28.98
C LYS A 719 -17.19 -12.34 27.98
N VAL A 720 -17.56 -13.55 28.42
CA VAL A 720 -17.58 -14.76 27.55
C VAL A 720 -18.67 -14.65 26.49
N SER A 721 -19.84 -14.11 26.87
CA SER A 721 -20.96 -13.92 25.95
C SER A 721 -20.63 -13.04 24.74
N THR A 722 -19.86 -11.96 24.95
CA THR A 722 -19.43 -11.08 23.85
C THR A 722 -18.34 -11.73 22.99
N SER A 723 -17.45 -12.54 23.58
CA SER A 723 -16.50 -13.35 22.80
C SER A 723 -17.21 -14.39 21.93
N PHE A 724 -18.30 -15.01 22.42
CA PHE A 724 -19.10 -15.95 21.65
C PHE A 724 -19.73 -15.28 20.42
N TYR A 725 -20.20 -14.03 20.54
CA TYR A 725 -20.67 -13.26 19.39
C TYR A 725 -19.59 -13.11 18.31
N ILE A 726 -18.36 -12.73 18.69
CA ILE A 726 -17.24 -12.61 17.73
C ILE A 726 -16.97 -13.96 17.04
N ILE A 727 -16.89 -15.04 17.83
CA ILE A 727 -16.66 -16.39 17.30
C ILE A 727 -17.80 -16.81 16.37
N LEU A 728 -19.05 -16.51 16.72
CA LEU A 728 -20.22 -16.82 15.91
C LEU A 728 -20.26 -16.01 14.61
N VAL A 729 -19.92 -14.72 14.64
CA VAL A 729 -19.80 -13.89 13.42
C VAL A 729 -18.72 -14.45 12.50
N VAL A 730 -17.55 -14.79 13.04
CA VAL A 730 -16.45 -15.36 12.24
C VAL A 730 -16.79 -16.76 11.75
N LEU A 731 -17.41 -17.61 12.57
CA LEU A 731 -17.87 -18.94 12.19
C LEU A 731 -18.97 -18.87 11.13
N ALA A 732 -19.94 -17.96 11.26
CA ALA A 732 -20.96 -17.72 10.26
C ALA A 732 -20.34 -17.30 8.93
N VAL A 733 -19.30 -16.46 8.95
CA VAL A 733 -18.50 -16.13 7.77
C VAL A 733 -17.83 -17.38 7.18
N PHE A 734 -17.18 -18.22 7.99
CA PHE A 734 -16.56 -19.47 7.52
C PHE A 734 -17.59 -20.46 6.95
N VAL A 735 -18.71 -20.67 7.63
CA VAL A 735 -19.82 -21.52 7.20
C VAL A 735 -20.41 -20.98 5.90
N TYR A 736 -20.63 -19.66 5.78
CA TYR A 736 -21.09 -19.05 4.54
C TYR A 736 -20.11 -19.31 3.39
N VAL A 737 -18.80 -19.12 3.61
CA VAL A 737 -17.77 -19.45 2.60
C VAL A 737 -17.79 -20.93 2.24
N ILE A 738 -17.89 -21.84 3.23
CA ILE A 738 -17.96 -23.29 3.00
C ILE A 738 -19.23 -23.66 2.24
N MET A 739 -20.39 -23.10 2.60
CA MET A 739 -21.65 -23.30 1.89
C MET A 739 -21.56 -22.81 0.46
N GLN A 740 -20.92 -21.66 0.21
CA GLN A 740 -20.65 -21.19 -1.16
C GLN A 740 -19.73 -22.16 -1.92
N VAL A 741 -18.65 -22.66 -1.29
CA VAL A 741 -17.76 -23.68 -1.87
C VAL A 741 -18.53 -24.97 -2.20
N LEU A 742 -19.38 -25.44 -1.28
CA LEU A 742 -20.18 -26.66 -1.45
C LEU A 742 -21.24 -26.48 -2.54
N LEU A 743 -21.99 -25.36 -2.54
CA LEU A 743 -22.93 -25.03 -3.62
C LEU A 743 -22.23 -24.96 -4.98
N LEU A 744 -20.99 -24.48 -5.04
CA LEU A 744 -20.19 -24.44 -6.26
C LEU A 744 -19.69 -25.82 -6.69
N LYS A 745 -19.34 -26.70 -5.74
CA LYS A 745 -19.01 -28.11 -6.01
C LYS A 745 -20.24 -28.91 -6.44
N PHE A 746 -21.36 -28.80 -5.73
CA PHE A 746 -22.64 -29.42 -6.09
C PHE A 746 -23.15 -28.93 -7.45
N ALA A 747 -23.01 -27.64 -7.77
CA ALA A 747 -23.35 -27.14 -9.11
C ALA A 747 -22.40 -27.70 -10.19
N LYS A 748 -21.12 -27.94 -9.87
CA LYS A 748 -20.17 -28.57 -10.78
C LYS A 748 -20.44 -30.07 -10.96
N GLU A 749 -20.81 -30.79 -9.90
CA GLU A 749 -21.22 -32.20 -9.94
C GLU A 749 -22.58 -32.38 -10.62
N LYS A 750 -23.54 -31.47 -10.43
CA LYS A 750 -24.83 -31.50 -11.11
C LYS A 750 -24.69 -31.18 -12.60
N VAL A 751 -23.76 -30.29 -12.99
CA VAL A 751 -23.43 -30.06 -14.40
C VAL A 751 -22.61 -31.23 -14.99
N ASN A 752 -21.67 -31.82 -14.25
CA ASN A 752 -20.94 -33.02 -14.72
C ASN A 752 -21.78 -34.29 -14.73
N CYS A 753 -22.85 -34.41 -13.93
CA CYS A 753 -23.78 -35.54 -13.97
C CYS A 753 -24.94 -35.31 -14.93
N SER A 754 -25.32 -34.06 -15.20
CA SER A 754 -26.38 -33.73 -16.16
C SER A 754 -25.88 -33.49 -17.59
N LEU A 755 -24.57 -33.26 -17.79
CA LEU A 755 -23.96 -32.94 -19.08
C LEU A 755 -22.88 -33.97 -19.51
N LEU A 756 -22.94 -35.20 -18.98
CA LEU A 756 -22.10 -36.33 -19.44
C LEU A 756 -22.94 -37.44 -20.09
N GLY A 757 -24.21 -37.15 -20.42
CA GLY A 757 -25.12 -38.10 -21.08
C GLY A 757 -25.69 -37.68 -22.44
N LEU A 758 -25.59 -36.41 -22.88
CA LEU A 758 -26.33 -35.98 -24.08
C LEU A 758 -25.75 -34.82 -24.91
N MET A 759 -24.46 -34.47 -24.84
CA MET A 759 -23.90 -33.46 -25.78
C MET A 759 -22.43 -33.67 -26.14
N PHE A 760 -22.08 -34.87 -26.64
CA PHE A 760 -20.89 -35.05 -27.48
C PHE A 760 -21.14 -36.05 -28.62
N LYS A 761 -22.09 -35.68 -29.48
CA LYS A 761 -22.15 -36.07 -30.89
C LYS A 761 -22.68 -34.85 -31.65
N PHE A 762 -21.82 -33.87 -31.92
CA PHE A 762 -21.88 -33.06 -33.15
C PHE A 762 -20.58 -32.23 -33.28
N LYS A 763 -20.08 -32.25 -34.50
CA LYS A 763 -18.79 -31.83 -35.03
C LYS A 763 -18.69 -30.30 -35.13
N ALA A 764 -17.53 -29.72 -34.80
CA ALA A 764 -16.97 -28.58 -35.54
C ALA A 764 -15.45 -28.44 -35.29
N LYS A 765 -14.70 -28.56 -36.38
CA LYS A 765 -13.25 -28.40 -36.51
C LYS A 765 -12.96 -26.89 -36.61
N PRO A 766 -12.05 -26.28 -35.82
CA PRO A 766 -11.53 -24.96 -36.15
C PRO A 766 -10.47 -25.13 -37.25
N SER A 767 -10.62 -24.37 -38.33
CA SER A 767 -9.58 -24.20 -39.34
C SER A 767 -8.39 -23.46 -38.73
N GLU A 768 -7.20 -23.96 -39.03
CA GLU A 768 -5.97 -23.18 -38.94
C GLU A 768 -6.13 -21.91 -39.76
N HIS A 769 -6.07 -20.75 -39.09
CA HIS A 769 -5.70 -19.51 -39.76
C HIS A 769 -4.26 -19.23 -39.39
N GLN A 770 -3.43 -19.35 -40.42
CA GLN A 770 -2.01 -19.14 -40.41
C GLN A 770 -1.75 -17.63 -40.38
N ASP A 771 -1.53 -17.07 -39.20
CA ASP A 771 -0.96 -15.74 -39.09
C ASP A 771 0.53 -15.82 -39.45
N SER A 772 0.84 -15.28 -40.63
CA SER A 772 2.18 -15.16 -41.16
C SER A 772 3.06 -14.33 -40.24
N LEU A 773 4.22 -14.90 -39.95
CA LEU A 773 5.41 -14.24 -39.43
C LEU A 773 5.66 -12.90 -40.14
N THR A 774 5.38 -11.79 -39.46
CA THR A 774 5.99 -10.49 -39.77
C THR A 774 6.91 -10.13 -38.61
N ASN A 775 8.21 -10.31 -38.87
CA ASN A 775 9.28 -9.84 -38.00
C ASN A 775 9.24 -8.31 -37.96
N HIS A 776 8.69 -7.75 -36.89
CA HIS A 776 8.97 -6.35 -36.55
C HIS A 776 9.98 -6.32 -35.39
N THR A 777 11.25 -6.14 -35.76
CA THR A 777 12.30 -5.60 -34.91
C THR A 777 11.90 -4.20 -34.49
N THR A 778 11.21 -4.07 -33.35
CA THR A 778 10.98 -2.78 -32.69
C THR A 778 11.86 -2.68 -31.46
N SER A 779 12.69 -1.64 -31.47
CA SER A 779 13.59 -1.13 -30.42
C SER A 779 13.30 -1.67 -29.00
N THR A 780 14.12 -2.63 -28.57
CA THR A 780 14.11 -3.25 -27.24
C THR A 780 14.68 -2.37 -26.12
N SER A 781 15.14 -1.15 -26.42
CA SER A 781 15.75 -0.24 -25.44
C SER A 781 14.75 0.67 -24.72
N ASP A 782 13.72 1.19 -25.41
CA ASP A 782 12.80 2.19 -24.84
C ASP A 782 11.76 1.59 -23.87
N THR A 783 11.37 0.33 -24.08
CA THR A 783 10.43 -0.37 -23.20
C THR A 783 11.03 -0.76 -21.86
N ASP A 784 12.32 -1.09 -21.79
CA ASP A 784 13.01 -1.48 -20.55
C ASP A 784 13.33 -0.25 -19.66
N SER A 785 13.57 0.92 -20.28
CA SER A 785 13.73 2.20 -19.61
C SER A 785 12.43 2.68 -18.95
N LYS A 786 11.31 2.73 -19.69
CA LYS A 786 9.99 3.12 -19.16
C LYS A 786 9.54 2.21 -18.00
N ARG A 787 9.73 0.88 -18.14
CA ARG A 787 9.39 -0.10 -17.09
C ARG A 787 10.16 0.11 -15.79
N THR A 788 11.43 0.53 -15.89
CA THR A 788 12.28 0.81 -14.75
C THR A 788 11.86 2.10 -14.03
N GLU A 789 11.47 3.12 -14.79
CA GLU A 789 10.94 4.38 -14.24
C GLU A 789 9.62 4.17 -13.47
N HIS A 790 8.74 3.32 -13.97
CA HIS A 790 7.46 3.08 -13.31
C HIS A 790 7.58 2.35 -11.96
N LYS A 791 8.63 1.54 -11.82
CA LYS A 791 8.81 0.70 -10.64
C LYS A 791 9.34 1.47 -9.43
N TRP A 792 10.27 2.40 -9.60
CA TRP A 792 10.81 3.19 -8.48
C TRP A 792 9.78 4.14 -7.87
N ARG A 793 8.86 4.69 -8.68
CA ARG A 793 7.77 5.56 -8.18
C ARG A 793 6.87 4.85 -7.19
N LYS A 794 6.52 3.60 -7.47
CA LYS A 794 5.70 2.77 -6.58
C LYS A 794 6.43 2.46 -5.27
N ASP A 795 7.72 2.17 -5.36
CA ASP A 795 8.56 1.88 -4.19
C ASP A 795 8.71 3.15 -3.30
N LEU A 796 8.88 4.32 -3.89
CA LEU A 796 8.89 5.59 -3.15
C LEU A 796 7.53 5.98 -2.58
N MET A 797 6.43 5.74 -3.32
CA MET A 797 5.09 5.98 -2.81
C MET A 797 4.89 5.19 -1.51
N LEU A 798 5.30 3.92 -1.51
CA LEU A 798 5.22 3.07 -0.33
C LEU A 798 6.05 3.61 0.85
N ILE A 799 7.30 4.04 0.61
CA ILE A 799 8.16 4.65 1.64
C ILE A 799 7.53 5.94 2.19
N GLY A 800 6.99 6.80 1.34
CA GLY A 800 6.35 8.06 1.79
C GLY A 800 5.10 7.82 2.60
N THR A 801 4.23 6.92 2.13
CA THR A 801 3.04 6.52 2.88
C THR A 801 3.39 5.92 4.24
N LEU A 802 4.51 5.19 4.32
CA LEU A 802 5.02 4.64 5.57
C LEU A 802 5.39 5.73 6.57
N ALA A 803 6.25 6.64 6.13
CA ALA A 803 6.77 7.70 6.95
C ALA A 803 5.65 8.62 7.44
N ILE A 804 4.67 8.95 6.57
CA ILE A 804 3.44 9.66 6.97
C ILE A 804 2.74 8.94 8.11
N THR A 805 2.52 7.62 8.00
CA THR A 805 1.83 6.83 9.05
C THR A 805 2.54 6.94 10.38
N VAL A 806 3.86 6.68 10.37
CA VAL A 806 4.68 6.58 11.57
C VAL A 806 4.85 7.94 12.26
N THR A 807 5.15 8.97 11.47
CA THR A 807 5.38 10.33 11.98
C THR A 807 4.09 10.98 12.45
N TYR A 808 2.96 10.71 11.78
CA TYR A 808 1.66 11.20 12.20
C TYR A 808 1.29 10.63 13.56
N GLN A 809 1.37 9.31 13.74
CA GLN A 809 1.05 8.66 15.02
C GLN A 809 1.97 9.14 16.16
N ALA A 810 3.28 9.19 15.92
CA ALA A 810 4.24 9.66 16.92
C ALA A 810 4.11 11.16 17.23
N GLY A 811 3.60 11.96 16.29
CA GLY A 811 3.33 13.37 16.53
C GLY A 811 2.13 13.59 17.45
N LEU A 812 1.14 12.69 17.43
CA LEU A 812 -0.05 12.78 18.30
C LEU A 812 0.16 12.12 19.68
N LEU A 813 1.10 11.17 19.76
CA LEU A 813 1.50 10.47 20.97
C LEU A 813 3.00 10.69 21.19
N PRO A 814 3.39 11.78 21.89
CA PRO A 814 4.79 12.10 22.09
C PRO A 814 5.49 11.02 22.94
N PRO A 815 6.79 10.77 22.69
CA PRO A 815 7.55 9.78 23.43
C PRO A 815 7.68 10.21 24.90
N GLY A 816 7.62 9.24 25.81
CA GLY A 816 7.62 9.51 27.25
C GLY A 816 6.23 9.58 27.86
N GLY A 817 5.18 9.52 27.03
CA GLY A 817 3.81 9.64 27.50
C GLY A 817 3.41 11.09 27.74
N VAL A 818 2.24 11.23 28.34
CA VAL A 818 1.62 12.51 28.66
C VAL A 818 1.20 12.48 30.12
N TRP A 819 1.13 13.66 30.75
CA TRP A 819 0.67 13.77 32.13
C TRP A 819 -0.78 13.31 32.27
N PRO A 820 -1.12 12.54 33.32
CA PRO A 820 -2.47 12.06 33.53
C PRO A 820 -3.39 13.09 34.20
N ASP A 821 -2.83 14.06 34.93
CA ASP A 821 -3.57 15.00 35.79
C ASP A 821 -3.04 16.45 35.72
N ASP A 822 -3.81 17.36 36.33
CA ASP A 822 -3.51 18.79 36.43
C ASP A 822 -2.82 19.10 37.76
N LYS A 823 -1.56 18.65 37.93
CA LYS A 823 -0.78 18.87 39.16
C LYS A 823 0.60 19.43 38.88
N ASP A 824 1.30 19.87 39.92
CA ASP A 824 2.71 20.27 39.88
C ASP A 824 3.11 21.23 38.73
N GLY A 825 2.19 22.10 38.31
CA GLY A 825 2.42 23.10 37.26
C GLY A 825 2.34 22.60 35.81
N HIS A 826 1.93 21.34 35.60
CA HIS A 826 1.60 20.78 34.29
C HIS A 826 0.10 20.55 34.14
N PHE A 827 -0.37 20.46 32.89
CA PHE A 827 -1.74 20.08 32.58
C PHE A 827 -1.79 18.64 32.08
N ALA A 828 -2.90 17.97 32.35
CA ALA A 828 -3.20 16.68 31.80
C ALA A 828 -3.06 16.71 30.27
N SER A 829 -2.59 15.61 29.72
CA SER A 829 -2.22 15.46 28.32
C SER A 829 -0.95 16.20 27.88
N ASP A 830 -0.31 17.05 28.68
CA ASP A 830 0.94 17.68 28.24
C ASP A 830 2.10 16.66 28.14
N PRO A 831 3.02 16.79 27.15
CA PRO A 831 4.05 15.79 26.93
C PRO A 831 5.07 15.74 28.08
N ILE A 832 5.21 14.61 28.76
CA ILE A 832 6.13 14.51 29.92
C ILE A 832 7.59 14.81 29.51
N LEU A 833 8.00 14.38 28.32
CA LEU A 833 9.36 14.63 27.82
C LEU A 833 9.63 16.13 27.59
N HIS A 834 8.59 16.95 27.36
CA HIS A 834 8.74 18.39 27.23
C HIS A 834 9.25 19.01 28.53
N ASP A 835 8.65 18.62 29.66
CA ASP A 835 8.93 19.22 30.96
C ASP A 835 10.20 18.62 31.60
N THR A 836 10.43 17.33 31.38
CA THR A 836 11.60 16.63 31.94
C THR A 836 12.88 16.83 31.10
N ASN A 837 12.76 16.93 29.78
CA ASN A 837 13.90 17.16 28.88
C ASN A 837 13.51 17.90 27.59
N LEU A 838 13.33 19.22 27.73
CA LEU A 838 12.92 20.11 26.65
C LEU A 838 13.78 19.98 25.38
N THR A 839 15.10 19.82 25.52
CA THR A 839 16.00 19.69 24.37
C THR A 839 15.68 18.44 23.55
N ARG A 840 15.52 17.28 24.20
CA ARG A 840 15.18 16.02 23.52
C ARG A 840 13.80 16.09 22.89
N TYR A 841 12.82 16.64 23.60
CA TYR A 841 11.49 16.85 23.06
C TYR A 841 11.52 17.70 21.78
N LYS A 842 12.22 18.85 21.80
CA LYS A 842 12.35 19.73 20.62
C LYS A 842 13.03 19.03 19.44
N VAL A 843 14.12 18.29 19.67
CA VAL A 843 14.78 17.51 18.62
C VAL A 843 13.82 16.47 18.03
N PHE A 844 13.14 15.71 18.89
CA PHE A 844 12.14 14.74 18.46
C PHE A 844 11.06 15.41 17.60
N PHE A 845 10.45 16.48 18.11
CA PHE A 845 9.33 17.17 17.48
C PHE A 845 9.70 17.72 16.10
N TYR A 846 10.81 18.46 15.98
CA TYR A 846 11.23 19.05 14.72
C TYR A 846 11.64 18.01 13.68
N CYS A 847 12.37 16.97 14.09
CA CYS A 847 12.74 15.88 13.19
C CYS A 847 11.50 15.10 12.71
N ASN A 848 10.55 14.82 13.61
CA ASN A 848 9.32 14.11 13.29
C ASN A 848 8.40 14.91 12.35
N ALA A 849 8.19 16.20 12.64
CA ALA A 849 7.39 17.09 11.80
C ALA A 849 8.03 17.32 10.42
N THR A 850 9.37 17.45 10.37
CA THR A 850 10.09 17.55 9.09
C THR A 850 9.91 16.30 8.25
N ALA A 851 10.06 15.10 8.84
CA ALA A 851 9.87 13.84 8.15
C ALA A 851 8.44 13.68 7.61
N PHE A 852 7.43 14.00 8.43
CA PHE A 852 6.02 14.00 8.01
C PHE A 852 5.81 14.89 6.77
N MET A 853 6.31 16.12 6.81
CA MET A 853 6.13 17.11 5.74
C MET A 853 6.93 16.77 4.48
N ALA A 854 8.17 16.30 4.62
CA ALA A 854 8.98 15.82 3.51
C ALA A 854 8.32 14.64 2.79
N SER A 855 7.72 13.72 3.55
CA SER A 855 6.97 12.58 3.00
C SER A 855 5.67 12.99 2.32
N MET A 856 4.95 13.99 2.84
CA MET A 856 3.78 14.57 2.17
C MET A 856 4.17 15.22 0.83
N VAL A 857 5.24 16.01 0.79
CA VAL A 857 5.77 16.58 -0.46
C VAL A 857 6.10 15.47 -1.46
N MET A 858 6.82 14.44 -1.02
CA MET A 858 7.18 13.32 -1.89
C MET A 858 5.94 12.63 -2.48
N VAL A 859 4.92 12.34 -1.67
CA VAL A 859 3.67 11.71 -2.12
C VAL A 859 2.91 12.60 -3.10
N ILE A 860 2.80 13.91 -2.83
CA ILE A 860 2.13 14.86 -3.74
C ILE A 860 2.85 14.95 -5.08
N LEU A 861 4.19 15.03 -5.08
CA LEU A 861 5.00 15.05 -6.30
C LEU A 861 4.86 13.75 -7.10
N LEU A 862 4.83 12.60 -6.42
CA LEU A 862 4.66 11.30 -7.07
C LEU A 862 3.26 11.10 -7.65
N LEU A 863 2.23 11.75 -7.08
CA LEU A 863 0.87 11.67 -7.59
C LEU A 863 0.71 12.42 -8.92
N ASN A 864 1.52 13.46 -9.17
CA ASN A 864 1.53 14.19 -10.43
C ASN A 864 2.55 13.61 -11.41
N ASN A 865 2.07 12.78 -12.35
CA ASN A 865 2.92 12.13 -13.35
C ASN A 865 3.65 13.11 -14.27
N THR A 866 3.11 14.30 -14.54
CA THR A 866 3.73 15.31 -15.42
C THR A 866 4.89 16.00 -14.71
N ILE A 867 4.73 16.32 -13.44
CA ILE A 867 5.75 16.99 -12.61
C ILE A 867 6.92 16.04 -12.33
N SER A 868 6.62 14.79 -11.94
CA SER A 868 7.64 13.83 -11.52
C SER A 868 8.64 13.41 -12.64
N LYS A 869 8.31 13.65 -13.92
CA LYS A 869 9.23 13.41 -15.05
C LYS A 869 10.33 14.47 -15.18
N HIS A 870 10.18 15.66 -14.58
CA HIS A 870 11.18 16.72 -14.67
C HIS A 870 12.40 16.43 -13.78
N LYS A 871 13.62 16.66 -14.31
CA LYS A 871 14.90 16.43 -13.61
C LYS A 871 14.97 17.13 -12.24
N ARG A 872 14.41 18.34 -12.12
CA ARG A 872 14.32 19.09 -10.85
C ARG A 872 13.38 18.43 -9.84
N SER A 873 12.22 17.93 -10.28
CA SER A 873 11.30 17.18 -9.41
C SER A 873 11.93 15.88 -8.91
N LEU A 874 12.69 15.18 -9.77
CA LEU A 874 13.45 13.98 -9.38
C LEU A 874 14.50 14.28 -8.31
N PHE A 875 15.22 15.39 -8.44
CA PHE A 875 16.15 15.84 -7.40
C PHE A 875 15.41 16.12 -6.09
N ALA A 876 14.29 16.84 -6.15
CA ALA A 876 13.47 17.15 -4.98
C ALA A 876 12.88 15.92 -4.28
N MET A 877 12.42 14.91 -5.03
CA MET A 877 11.94 13.66 -4.44
C MET A 877 13.08 12.91 -3.73
N LYS A 878 14.31 12.93 -4.29
CA LYS A 878 15.47 12.32 -3.64
C LYS A 878 15.88 13.06 -2.38
N THR A 879 15.89 14.40 -2.40
CA THR A 879 16.22 15.21 -1.21
C THR A 879 15.16 15.05 -0.14
N ALA A 880 13.87 15.10 -0.49
CA ALA A 880 12.76 14.87 0.43
C ALA A 880 12.85 13.51 1.11
N MET A 881 13.20 12.45 0.36
CA MET A 881 13.35 11.12 0.94
C MET A 881 14.59 11.00 1.85
N VAL A 882 15.73 11.60 1.51
CA VAL A 882 16.89 11.59 2.42
C VAL A 882 16.56 12.36 3.70
N LEU A 883 15.90 13.51 3.56
CA LEU A 883 15.45 14.31 4.69
C LEU A 883 14.44 13.55 5.56
N ASP A 884 13.53 12.80 4.95
CA ASP A 884 12.58 11.93 5.63
C ASP A 884 13.29 10.84 6.46
N LEU A 885 14.21 10.09 5.85
CA LEU A 885 14.95 9.03 6.54
C LEU A 885 15.82 9.57 7.68
N LEU A 886 16.46 10.72 7.49
CA LEU A 886 17.24 11.40 8.54
C LEU A 886 16.34 11.95 9.65
N GLY A 887 15.18 12.51 9.30
CA GLY A 887 14.18 13.00 10.25
C GLY A 887 13.60 11.87 11.09
N LEU A 888 13.23 10.74 10.49
CA LEU A 888 12.80 9.53 11.20
C LEU A 888 13.88 9.02 12.16
N LEU A 889 15.14 9.02 11.72
CA LEU A 889 16.25 8.58 12.55
C LEU A 889 16.50 9.51 13.74
N GLY A 890 16.50 10.83 13.50
CA GLY A 890 16.64 11.84 14.55
C GLY A 890 15.50 11.78 15.56
N ALA A 891 14.26 11.63 15.08
CA ALA A 891 13.08 11.44 15.91
C ALA A 891 13.22 10.17 16.77
N TYR A 892 13.60 9.04 16.17
CA TYR A 892 13.79 7.78 16.91
C TYR A 892 14.88 7.90 17.97
N ALA A 893 16.03 8.49 17.64
CA ALA A 893 17.15 8.63 18.58
C ALA A 893 16.82 9.54 19.77
N ALA A 894 16.09 10.63 19.52
CA ALA A 894 15.67 11.56 20.56
C ALA A 894 14.50 11.01 21.41
N GLY A 895 13.54 10.35 20.76
CA GLY A 895 12.32 9.85 21.41
C GLY A 895 12.53 8.57 22.22
N SER A 896 13.32 7.61 21.71
CA SER A 896 13.54 6.30 22.36
C SER A 896 14.62 6.31 23.45
N CYS A 897 15.48 7.32 23.50
CA CYS A 897 16.58 7.39 24.46
C CYS A 897 16.32 8.45 25.54
N ARG A 898 16.52 8.04 26.80
CA ARG A 898 16.58 8.97 27.94
C ARG A 898 18.02 9.32 28.32
N LYS A 899 18.94 8.36 28.19
CA LYS A 899 20.35 8.50 28.62
C LYS A 899 21.27 8.82 27.44
N LEU A 900 22.36 9.55 27.70
CA LEU A 900 23.38 9.84 26.69
C LEU A 900 24.04 8.56 26.15
N LYS A 901 24.27 7.55 27.00
CA LYS A 901 24.86 6.26 26.60
C LYS A 901 24.01 5.51 25.56
N THR A 902 22.69 5.48 25.72
CA THR A 902 21.79 4.82 24.77
C THR A 902 21.67 5.61 23.47
N SER A 903 21.66 6.94 23.53
CA SER A 903 21.73 7.79 22.33
C SER A 903 23.04 7.58 21.57
N ALA A 904 24.17 7.57 22.27
CA ALA A 904 25.49 7.33 21.67
C ALA A 904 25.56 5.96 20.98
N TYR A 905 24.94 4.93 21.56
CA TYR A 905 24.82 3.62 20.90
C TYR A 905 24.06 3.70 19.57
N ILE A 906 22.90 4.38 19.53
CA ILE A 906 22.14 4.53 18.27
C ILE A 906 22.98 5.27 17.22
N PHE A 907 23.61 6.39 17.59
CA PHE A 907 24.47 7.14 16.67
C PHE A 907 25.68 6.32 16.21
N ALA A 908 26.32 5.56 17.10
CA ALA A 908 27.43 4.68 16.74
C ALA A 908 26.98 3.58 15.77
N LEU A 909 25.79 2.99 15.99
CA LEU A 909 25.23 1.97 15.11
C LEU A 909 24.89 2.55 13.73
N VAL A 910 24.34 3.76 13.67
CA VAL A 910 24.10 4.50 12.43
C VAL A 910 25.41 4.75 11.69
N ILE A 911 26.43 5.28 12.37
CA ILE A 911 27.75 5.55 11.79
C ILE A 911 28.34 4.24 11.28
N ALA A 912 28.29 3.16 12.04
CA ALA A 912 28.76 1.84 11.62
C ALA A 912 28.03 1.35 10.37
N VAL A 913 26.71 1.53 10.28
CA VAL A 913 25.90 1.18 9.10
C VAL A 913 26.24 2.06 7.90
N ILE A 914 26.44 3.36 8.08
CA ILE A 914 26.83 4.27 7.00
C ILE A 914 28.23 3.90 6.50
N ILE A 915 29.20 3.72 7.40
CA ILE A 915 30.55 3.26 7.07
C ILE A 915 30.48 1.92 6.34
N TYR A 916 29.68 0.98 6.81
CA TYR A 916 29.44 -0.31 6.17
C TYR A 916 28.92 -0.14 4.73
N ILE A 917 27.87 0.68 4.54
CA ILE A 917 27.33 1.00 3.21
C ILE A 917 28.41 1.63 2.33
N VAL A 918 29.14 2.64 2.83
CA VAL A 918 30.20 3.35 2.08
C VAL A 918 31.34 2.41 1.69
N ILE A 919 31.85 1.60 2.61
CA ILE A 919 32.88 0.58 2.32
C ILE A 919 32.38 -0.36 1.23
N HIS A 920 31.13 -0.80 1.30
CA HIS A 920 30.56 -1.69 0.30
C HIS A 920 30.33 -1.02 -1.06
N VAL A 921 29.94 0.26 -1.08
CA VAL A 921 29.86 1.08 -2.30
C VAL A 921 31.26 1.25 -2.90
N LEU A 922 32.26 1.58 -2.10
CA LEU A 922 33.65 1.71 -2.55
C LEU A 922 34.18 0.38 -3.09
N LEU A 923 33.94 -0.73 -2.39
CA LEU A 923 34.30 -2.07 -2.86
C LEU A 923 33.47 -2.55 -4.07
N SER A 924 32.40 -1.84 -4.45
CA SER A 924 31.63 -2.16 -5.67
C SER A 924 32.30 -1.64 -6.93
N PHE A 925 33.26 -0.71 -6.82
CA PHE A 925 34.11 -0.32 -7.93
C PHE A 925 35.21 -1.37 -8.13
N ASP A 926 35.25 -2.00 -9.31
CA ASP A 926 36.16 -3.11 -9.62
C ASP A 926 37.65 -2.75 -9.44
N GLU A 927 38.00 -1.48 -9.63
CA GLU A 927 39.36 -0.95 -9.41
C GLU A 927 39.74 -0.97 -7.92
N VAL A 928 38.84 -0.49 -7.06
CA VAL A 928 39.02 -0.47 -5.60
C VAL A 928 38.99 -1.90 -5.03
N ALA A 929 38.12 -2.77 -5.55
CA ALA A 929 38.07 -4.18 -5.17
C ALA A 929 39.38 -4.92 -5.50
N ARG A 930 39.98 -4.66 -6.68
CA ARG A 930 41.29 -5.21 -7.06
C ARG A 930 42.40 -4.68 -6.16
N LEU A 931 42.44 -3.38 -5.89
CA LEU A 931 43.39 -2.74 -4.98
C LEU A 931 43.32 -3.29 -3.55
N VAL A 932 42.11 -3.45 -3.00
CA VAL A 932 41.90 -4.03 -1.65
C VAL A 932 42.32 -5.49 -1.62
N LYS A 933 42.02 -6.28 -2.67
CA LYS A 933 42.45 -7.69 -2.74
C LYS A 933 43.98 -7.80 -2.85
N GLN A 934 44.63 -6.89 -3.58
CA GLN A 934 46.08 -6.86 -3.74
C GLN A 934 46.79 -6.42 -2.45
N LYS A 935 46.32 -5.36 -1.79
CA LYS A 935 46.85 -4.91 -0.49
C LYS A 935 46.50 -5.86 0.66
N GLY A 936 45.30 -6.46 0.65
CA GLY A 936 44.85 -7.46 1.64
C GLY A 936 45.72 -8.71 1.63
N LYS A 937 46.14 -9.21 0.46
CA LYS A 937 47.13 -10.30 0.35
C LYS A 937 48.51 -9.94 0.92
N ARG A 938 48.84 -8.65 1.04
CA ARG A 938 50.08 -8.15 1.65
C ARG A 938 49.92 -8.07 3.18
N TRP A 939 48.78 -7.57 3.64
CA TRP A 939 48.41 -7.49 5.05
C TRP A 939 48.22 -8.86 5.71
N VAL A 940 47.51 -9.81 5.08
CA VAL A 940 47.36 -11.18 5.60
C VAL A 940 48.71 -11.90 5.70
N ARG A 941 49.66 -11.56 4.81
CA ARG A 941 51.05 -12.03 4.89
C ARG A 941 51.82 -11.40 6.06
N CYS A 942 51.63 -10.10 6.32
CA CYS A 942 52.18 -9.44 7.50
C CYS A 942 51.57 -9.98 8.80
N LEU A 943 50.25 -10.16 8.86
CA LEU A 943 49.55 -10.72 10.02
C LEU A 943 49.96 -12.17 10.30
N LYS A 944 50.09 -13.01 9.26
CA LYS A 944 50.68 -14.35 9.42
C LYS A 944 52.13 -14.29 9.91
N ARG A 945 52.95 -13.32 9.48
CA ARG A 945 54.31 -13.15 10.02
C ARG A 945 54.31 -12.65 11.48
N CYS A 946 53.36 -11.80 11.86
CA CYS A 946 53.24 -11.32 13.24
C CYS A 946 52.67 -12.38 14.20
N PHE A 947 51.79 -13.27 13.73
CA PHE A 947 51.18 -14.34 14.54
C PHE A 947 51.88 -15.71 14.43
N CYS A 948 52.87 -15.87 13.54
CA CYS A 948 53.74 -17.07 13.46
C CYS A 948 55.14 -16.85 14.06
N CYS A 949 55.32 -15.83 14.89
CA CYS A 949 56.45 -15.75 15.82
C CYS A 949 55.96 -16.04 17.24
N ASN A 950 55.66 -17.32 17.47
CA ASN A 950 56.05 -18.07 18.67
C ASN A 950 56.03 -19.56 18.31
#